data_AF-A0A218ZF52-F1
#
_entry.id   AF-A0A218ZF52-F1
#
_cell.length_a   1.000
_cell.length_b   1.000
_cell.length_c   1.000
_cell.angle_alpha   90.00
_cell.angle_beta   90.00
_cell.angle_gamma   90.00
#
_symmetry.space_group_name_H-M   'P 1'
#
loop_
_entity.id
_entity.type
_entity.pdbx_description
1 polymer ?
#
loop_
_entity_poly.entity_id
_entity_poly.type
_entity_poly.pdbx_seq_one_letter_code
_entity_poly.pdbx_strand_id
1 'polypeptide(L)'
;MASSSASLPDLTQAVITAARPSIYEIIRRFQPTNIAFLKAFFSTWLKLDLTTLAAALTIFSTISGVARVVQGLALKVYWYFTKFFTASVSVAPSDKLNREILNWLGAQVLTRQGTRILTARTESVPSPYHWMEDKKTERNDLLLDKRVPIQYLPTFGTTWFIFEKNVFMVKRISPRLHDLIPDEYASAPDGKEPLVVMVLGRSVAPLKRFLEMTREFADKQREAFITVHAARSDSYSSKPWDTTILRPHRPLDTVHFDEKTKAELVADITNYLNPVTRRFYTARGIPYRRGYLLHGTPGTGKTSLSLALSGLFGLDLYLVHIPSIRRDTELEKLFTDLPPRCIVLLEDIDAVGFKRRPAIGDPAEEEKGESGEDSNDDEDNSDDRNLGKDSSRCTLSGLLNVLDGVTSQEGRIVLMTTNHVKKLDKALVRPGRIDRTILLGNISPRSAELMFLRMYNPGEMAPETSMFLKGGDLEKLALQFSSQIPDNVLTPAQLQGYLLNHRSSAHTAVEKIQEWVDEEKRKKEAEKQRNKQVAEWRRKKKRQKALAVLAKTMGTDGADKEAGDLKKVTGTGSAMGNIENASKESTRTSADREADKIAEEVEAEELAASANDEKLAVGEVKPVTTGGGGTEGVSTDIPQAGSKDESTG
;
A
#
# COMPACT_ATOMS: atom_id res chain seq x y z
N MET A 1 53.94 7.35 -81.02
CA MET A 1 55.22 7.83 -80.45
C MET A 1 55.65 6.77 -79.45
N ALA A 2 56.50 5.84 -79.89
CA ALA A 2 57.97 5.95 -79.76
C ALA A 2 58.35 5.65 -78.30
N SER A 3 58.70 4.38 -78.01
CA SER A 3 60.08 3.87 -77.98
C SER A 3 60.86 4.47 -76.80
N SER A 4 61.50 3.72 -75.91
CA SER A 4 62.48 2.66 -76.17
C SER A 4 62.74 1.93 -74.83
N SER A 5 62.51 0.62 -74.74
CA SER A 5 63.54 -0.43 -74.85
C SER A 5 64.62 -0.40 -73.75
N ALA A 6 64.56 -1.37 -72.84
CA ALA A 6 65.71 -2.23 -72.52
C ALA A 6 65.19 -3.50 -71.84
N SER A 7 65.49 -4.62 -72.48
CA SER A 7 65.07 -5.98 -72.20
C SER A 7 66.16 -6.80 -71.51
N LEU A 8 65.74 -7.91 -70.90
CA LEU A 8 66.48 -9.16 -70.56
C LEU A 8 67.24 -9.21 -69.23
N PRO A 9 67.44 -10.41 -68.62
CA PRO A 9 67.10 -11.75 -69.11
C PRO A 9 66.27 -12.65 -68.15
N ASP A 10 65.73 -13.67 -68.80
CA ASP A 10 65.40 -15.00 -68.31
C ASP A 10 66.35 -15.51 -67.21
N LEU A 11 65.80 -15.86 -66.05
CA LEU A 11 66.51 -16.58 -64.98
C LEU A 11 65.58 -17.60 -64.34
N THR A 12 64.99 -18.43 -65.21
CA THR A 12 64.49 -19.77 -64.89
C THR A 12 65.60 -20.75 -64.47
N GLN A 13 66.78 -20.26 -64.05
CA GLN A 13 67.97 -21.04 -63.69
C GLN A 13 68.84 -20.43 -62.56
N ALA A 14 68.35 -19.55 -61.67
CA ALA A 14 69.12 -19.24 -60.45
C ALA A 14 68.32 -18.67 -59.25
N VAL A 15 67.45 -19.46 -58.61
CA VAL A 15 67.30 -19.44 -57.12
C VAL A 15 66.95 -20.83 -56.58
N ILE A 16 67.38 -21.88 -57.28
CA ILE A 16 67.73 -23.13 -56.60
C ILE A 16 69.21 -22.94 -56.25
N THR A 17 69.56 -23.11 -54.97
CA THR A 17 70.90 -22.92 -54.38
C THR A 17 71.16 -21.54 -53.74
N ALA A 18 70.38 -21.18 -52.73
CA ALA A 18 70.89 -20.41 -51.59
C ALA A 18 70.35 -21.07 -50.31
N ALA A 19 71.27 -21.61 -49.53
CA ALA A 19 71.03 -22.55 -48.45
C ALA A 19 70.00 -22.05 -47.43
N ARG A 20 68.91 -22.81 -47.26
CA ARG A 20 68.21 -22.84 -45.97
C ARG A 20 69.18 -23.44 -44.96
N PRO A 21 69.63 -22.71 -43.91
CA PRO A 21 70.33 -23.38 -42.84
C PRO A 21 69.33 -24.36 -42.21
N SER A 22 69.67 -25.64 -42.28
CA SER A 22 69.00 -26.67 -41.51
C SER A 22 68.94 -26.20 -40.06
N ILE A 23 67.83 -26.42 -39.37
CA ILE A 23 67.66 -26.14 -37.93
C ILE A 23 68.84 -26.74 -37.12
N TYR A 24 69.48 -27.77 -37.67
CA TYR A 24 70.71 -28.40 -37.19
C TYR A 24 71.94 -27.46 -37.11
N GLU A 25 72.09 -26.46 -37.99
CA GLU A 25 73.19 -25.48 -37.95
C GLU A 25 72.96 -24.35 -36.95
N ILE A 26 71.71 -23.93 -36.74
CA ILE A 26 71.37 -22.90 -35.74
C ILE A 26 71.59 -23.44 -34.32
N ILE A 27 71.27 -24.72 -34.10
CA ILE A 27 71.53 -25.42 -32.84
C ILE A 27 73.04 -25.62 -32.59
N ARG A 28 73.87 -25.67 -33.63
CA ARG A 28 75.32 -25.87 -33.49
C ARG A 28 76.08 -24.57 -33.18
N ARG A 29 75.46 -23.40 -33.39
CA ARG A 29 76.09 -22.08 -33.18
C ARG A 29 75.89 -21.50 -31.77
N PHE A 30 75.02 -22.11 -30.96
CA PHE A 30 74.77 -21.72 -29.57
C PHE A 30 74.93 -22.93 -28.65
N GLN A 31 76.14 -23.16 -28.14
CA GLN A 31 76.50 -23.76 -26.83
C GLN A 31 78.03 -24.01 -26.87
N PRO A 32 78.81 -23.73 -25.80
CA PRO A 32 78.56 -24.30 -24.47
C PRO A 32 78.80 -23.28 -23.33
N THR A 33 77.99 -23.22 -22.28
CA THR A 33 78.35 -23.87 -21.00
C THR A 33 77.13 -24.22 -20.12
N ASN A 34 75.96 -23.59 -20.32
CA ASN A 34 74.85 -23.70 -19.37
C ASN A 34 73.86 -24.86 -19.63
N ILE A 35 73.70 -25.36 -20.86
CA ILE A 35 72.77 -26.48 -21.15
C ILE A 35 73.47 -27.83 -20.94
N ALA A 36 74.79 -27.90 -21.13
CA ALA A 36 75.59 -29.08 -20.80
C ALA A 36 75.55 -29.39 -19.30
N PHE A 37 75.61 -28.36 -18.43
CA PHE A 37 75.44 -28.51 -16.99
C PHE A 37 74.06 -29.06 -16.63
N LEU A 38 72.98 -28.49 -17.19
CA LEU A 38 71.62 -28.99 -16.96
C LEU A 38 71.43 -30.42 -17.47
N LYS A 39 71.95 -30.74 -18.65
CA LYS A 39 71.89 -32.11 -19.19
C LYS A 39 72.65 -33.10 -18.30
N ALA A 40 73.84 -32.74 -17.83
CA ALA A 40 74.64 -33.57 -16.92
C ALA A 40 74.00 -33.68 -15.51
N PHE A 41 73.42 -32.61 -14.98
CA PHE A 41 72.73 -32.60 -13.69
C PHE A 41 71.50 -33.52 -13.72
N PHE A 42 70.62 -33.37 -14.71
CA PHE A 42 69.42 -34.20 -14.85
C PHE A 42 69.74 -35.67 -15.20
N SER A 43 70.78 -35.93 -16.01
CA SER A 43 71.18 -37.31 -16.33
C SER A 43 71.86 -38.02 -15.16
N THR A 44 72.65 -37.30 -14.35
CA THR A 44 73.50 -37.91 -13.30
C THR A 44 72.77 -38.04 -11.97
N TRP A 45 71.99 -37.03 -11.57
CA TRP A 45 71.29 -37.02 -10.28
C TRP A 45 69.84 -37.53 -10.37
N LEU A 46 69.15 -37.28 -11.49
CA LEU A 46 67.75 -37.66 -11.68
C LEU A 46 67.57 -38.85 -12.64
N LYS A 47 68.64 -39.36 -13.27
CA LYS A 47 68.62 -40.42 -14.30
C LYS A 47 67.61 -40.19 -15.43
N LEU A 48 67.30 -38.92 -15.74
CA LEU A 48 66.34 -38.55 -16.79
C LEU A 48 67.07 -37.92 -17.97
N ASP A 49 66.77 -38.38 -19.18
CA ASP A 49 67.29 -37.78 -20.41
C ASP A 49 66.52 -36.48 -20.71
N LEU A 50 67.23 -35.35 -20.79
CA LEU A 50 66.63 -34.05 -21.05
C LEU A 50 65.87 -34.01 -22.39
N THR A 51 66.26 -34.86 -23.34
CA THR A 51 65.56 -34.98 -24.63
C THR A 51 64.22 -35.70 -24.50
N THR A 52 64.09 -36.71 -23.65
CA THR A 52 62.83 -37.40 -23.40
C THR A 52 61.88 -36.53 -22.58
N LEU A 53 62.41 -35.70 -21.66
CA LEU A 53 61.63 -34.70 -20.93
C LEU A 53 61.09 -33.60 -21.86
N ALA A 54 61.93 -33.09 -22.78
CA ALA A 54 61.51 -32.11 -23.78
C ALA A 54 60.47 -32.68 -24.78
N ALA A 55 60.65 -33.95 -25.19
CA ALA A 55 59.66 -34.66 -26.01
C ALA A 55 58.34 -34.87 -25.24
N ALA A 56 58.40 -35.25 -23.95
CA ALA A 56 57.21 -35.39 -23.12
C ALA A 56 56.47 -34.05 -22.90
N LEU A 57 57.20 -32.94 -22.70
CA LEU A 57 56.63 -31.60 -22.58
C LEU A 57 55.96 -31.11 -23.86
N THR A 58 56.56 -31.38 -25.02
CA THR A 58 55.96 -31.04 -26.32
C THR A 58 54.73 -31.89 -26.63
N ILE A 59 54.75 -33.18 -26.30
CA ILE A 59 53.58 -34.07 -26.37
C ILE A 59 52.48 -33.59 -25.41
N PHE A 60 52.81 -33.25 -24.16
CA PHE A 60 51.84 -32.74 -23.19
C PHE A 60 51.23 -31.40 -23.63
N SER A 61 52.04 -30.49 -24.18
CA SER A 61 51.59 -29.19 -24.69
C SER A 61 50.70 -29.34 -25.93
N THR A 62 51.03 -30.26 -26.84
CA THR A 62 50.19 -30.57 -28.02
C THR A 62 48.89 -31.25 -27.61
N ILE A 63 48.90 -32.19 -26.67
CA ILE A 63 47.68 -32.81 -26.10
C ILE A 63 46.81 -31.75 -25.42
N SER A 64 47.40 -30.86 -24.62
CA SER A 64 46.67 -29.76 -23.99
C SER A 64 46.07 -28.78 -25.01
N GLY A 65 46.80 -28.48 -26.09
CA GLY A 65 46.31 -27.68 -27.21
C GLY A 65 45.13 -28.33 -27.93
N VAL A 66 45.23 -29.62 -28.25
CA VAL A 66 44.14 -30.40 -28.86
C VAL A 66 42.93 -30.47 -27.94
N ALA A 67 43.12 -30.71 -26.64
CA ALA A 67 42.05 -30.73 -25.66
C ALA A 67 41.27 -29.41 -25.61
N ARG A 68 41.96 -28.26 -25.65
CA ARG A 68 41.30 -26.94 -25.70
C ARG A 68 40.51 -26.73 -26.98
N VAL A 69 41.02 -27.18 -28.14
CA VAL A 69 40.30 -27.08 -29.42
C VAL A 69 39.06 -27.96 -29.41
N VAL A 70 39.16 -29.20 -28.93
CA VAL A 70 38.03 -30.12 -28.78
C VAL A 70 36.99 -29.56 -27.83
N GLN A 71 37.41 -29.02 -26.69
CA GLN A 71 36.50 -28.35 -25.75
C GLN A 71 35.78 -27.16 -26.41
N GLY A 72 36.51 -26.32 -27.15
CA GLY A 72 35.93 -25.19 -27.88
C GLY A 72 34.92 -25.64 -28.95
N LEU A 73 35.21 -26.72 -29.67
CA LEU A 73 34.29 -27.30 -30.66
C LEU A 73 33.05 -27.91 -29.98
N ALA A 74 33.23 -28.67 -28.89
CA ALA A 74 32.15 -29.27 -28.13
C ALA A 74 31.19 -28.21 -27.59
N LEU A 75 31.73 -27.10 -27.07
CA LEU A 75 30.92 -25.96 -26.64
C LEU A 75 30.15 -25.34 -27.81
N LYS A 76 30.77 -25.14 -28.98
CA LYS A 76 30.07 -24.63 -30.18
C LYS A 76 28.94 -25.56 -30.63
N VAL A 77 29.19 -26.87 -30.64
CA VAL A 77 28.17 -27.88 -30.99
C VAL A 77 27.04 -27.87 -29.96
N TYR A 78 27.37 -27.80 -28.67
CA TYR A 78 26.38 -27.69 -27.59
C TYR A 78 25.50 -26.44 -27.75
N TRP A 79 26.11 -25.27 -28.01
CA TRP A 79 25.38 -24.03 -28.23
C TRP A 79 24.52 -24.06 -29.51
N TYR A 80 25.01 -24.71 -30.57
CA TYR A 80 24.23 -24.90 -31.79
C TYR A 80 23.03 -25.81 -31.55
N PHE A 81 23.25 -26.95 -30.88
CA PHE A 81 22.21 -27.92 -30.56
C PHE A 81 21.14 -27.31 -29.65
N THR A 82 21.54 -26.65 -28.56
CA THR A 82 20.60 -26.00 -27.65
C THR A 82 19.79 -24.91 -28.38
N LYS A 83 20.43 -24.03 -29.16
CA LYS A 83 19.72 -23.01 -29.95
C LYS A 83 18.77 -23.59 -31.00
N PHE A 84 19.11 -24.74 -31.59
CA PHE A 84 18.30 -25.33 -32.67
C PHE A 84 17.13 -26.17 -32.16
N PHE A 85 17.26 -26.78 -30.98
CA PHE A 85 16.26 -27.67 -30.38
C PHE A 85 15.48 -27.06 -29.22
N THR A 86 15.75 -25.81 -28.84
CA THR A 86 15.02 -25.13 -27.78
C THR A 86 14.53 -23.76 -28.23
N ALA A 87 13.37 -23.37 -27.72
CA ALA A 87 12.90 -21.99 -27.76
C ALA A 87 13.08 -21.39 -26.37
N SER A 88 13.56 -20.15 -26.29
CA SER A 88 13.86 -19.49 -25.01
C SER A 88 13.33 -18.06 -24.97
N VAL A 89 12.92 -17.62 -23.78
CA VAL A 89 12.58 -16.23 -23.45
C VAL A 89 13.36 -15.80 -22.23
N SER A 90 13.93 -14.59 -22.28
CA SER A 90 14.57 -13.97 -21.12
C SER A 90 13.61 -12.98 -20.49
N VAL A 91 13.48 -13.04 -19.17
CA VAL A 91 12.64 -12.16 -18.36
C VAL A 91 13.54 -11.30 -17.48
N ALA A 92 13.32 -9.99 -17.55
CA ALA A 92 14.14 -9.03 -16.82
C ALA A 92 13.97 -9.20 -15.30
N PRO A 93 14.99 -8.86 -14.50
CA PRO A 93 14.92 -9.00 -13.05
C PRO A 93 13.92 -8.07 -12.36
N SER A 94 13.72 -6.88 -12.93
CA SER A 94 12.79 -5.86 -12.42
C SER A 94 11.34 -6.08 -12.86
N ASP A 95 11.08 -7.06 -13.72
CA ASP A 95 9.75 -7.31 -14.26
C ASP A 95 8.88 -8.05 -13.23
N LYS A 96 7.61 -7.68 -13.14
CA LYS A 96 6.60 -8.37 -12.34
C LYS A 96 6.46 -9.84 -12.76
N LEU A 97 6.56 -10.11 -14.06
CA LEU A 97 6.46 -11.46 -14.61
C LEU A 97 7.52 -12.41 -14.03
N ASN A 98 8.71 -11.90 -13.70
CA ASN A 98 9.78 -12.68 -13.09
C ASN A 98 9.33 -13.32 -11.77
N ARG A 99 8.73 -12.50 -10.90
CA ARG A 99 8.19 -12.94 -9.61
C ARG A 99 7.01 -13.89 -9.78
N GLU A 100 6.13 -13.65 -10.74
CA GLU A 100 4.96 -14.50 -11.01
C GLU A 100 5.37 -15.91 -11.45
N ILE A 101 6.39 -16.02 -12.31
CA ILE A 101 6.96 -17.32 -12.71
C ILE A 101 7.54 -18.05 -11.51
N LEU A 102 8.34 -17.37 -10.67
CA LEU A 102 8.95 -17.99 -9.48
C LEU A 102 7.90 -18.46 -8.47
N ASN A 103 6.86 -17.67 -8.24
CA ASN A 103 5.75 -18.04 -7.36
C ASN A 103 5.01 -19.27 -7.87
N TRP A 104 4.75 -19.33 -9.19
CA TRP A 104 4.12 -20.50 -9.80
C TRP A 104 5.00 -21.75 -9.69
N LEU A 105 6.31 -21.63 -9.97
CA LEU A 105 7.26 -22.73 -9.82
C LEU A 105 7.31 -23.23 -8.38
N GLY A 106 7.39 -22.32 -7.41
CA GLY A 106 7.33 -22.66 -5.98
C GLY A 106 6.07 -23.45 -5.63
N ALA A 107 4.91 -22.97 -6.08
CA ALA A 107 3.62 -23.55 -5.73
C ALA A 107 3.29 -24.87 -6.45
N GLN A 108 3.70 -25.04 -7.72
CA GLN A 108 3.27 -26.17 -8.56
C GLN A 108 4.39 -27.17 -8.87
N VAL A 109 5.64 -26.74 -8.90
CA VAL A 109 6.78 -27.58 -9.28
C VAL A 109 7.52 -28.06 -8.04
N LEU A 110 7.98 -27.14 -7.18
CA LEU A 110 8.83 -27.48 -6.05
C LEU A 110 8.11 -28.33 -4.99
N THR A 111 6.87 -27.95 -4.65
CA THR A 111 6.01 -28.68 -3.72
C THR A 111 5.65 -30.09 -4.22
N ARG A 112 5.49 -30.27 -5.53
CA ARG A 112 5.03 -31.54 -6.12
C ARG A 112 6.16 -32.48 -6.53
N GLN A 113 7.29 -31.95 -6.99
CA GLN A 113 8.39 -32.74 -7.54
C GLN A 113 9.49 -33.06 -6.52
N GLY A 114 9.42 -32.54 -5.29
CA GLY A 114 10.38 -32.85 -4.23
C GLY A 114 11.81 -32.42 -4.56
N THR A 115 11.96 -31.22 -5.14
CA THR A 115 13.27 -30.65 -5.48
C THR A 115 14.17 -30.54 -4.25
N ARG A 116 15.41 -31.01 -4.36
CA ARG A 116 16.35 -31.17 -3.24
C ARG A 116 17.09 -29.89 -2.83
N ILE A 117 17.15 -28.89 -3.72
CA ILE A 117 17.86 -27.63 -3.46
C ILE A 117 16.86 -26.49 -3.63
N LEU A 118 16.67 -25.73 -2.56
CA LEU A 118 15.66 -24.69 -2.43
C LEU A 118 16.26 -23.46 -1.76
N THR A 119 15.74 -22.29 -2.11
CA THR A 119 16.00 -21.06 -1.38
C THR A 119 14.80 -20.77 -0.50
N ALA A 120 15.04 -20.60 0.80
CA ALA A 120 14.02 -20.18 1.75
C ALA A 120 14.01 -18.64 1.86
N ARG A 121 12.82 -18.05 1.88
CA ARG A 121 12.61 -16.61 2.05
C ARG A 121 11.48 -16.36 3.04
N THR A 122 11.71 -15.52 4.03
CA THR A 122 10.68 -15.07 4.98
C THR A 122 10.39 -13.59 4.76
N GLU A 123 11.39 -12.75 5.02
CA GLU A 123 11.35 -11.30 4.87
C GLU A 123 12.72 -10.86 4.35
N SER A 124 12.75 -9.93 3.38
CA SER A 124 14.03 -9.39 2.93
C SER A 124 14.46 -8.30 3.90
N VAL A 125 15.27 -8.67 4.91
CA VAL A 125 15.90 -7.69 5.80
C VAL A 125 16.81 -6.78 4.96
N PRO A 126 16.62 -5.45 4.96
CA PRO A 126 17.53 -4.54 4.27
C PRO A 126 18.95 -4.75 4.79
N SER A 127 19.93 -4.71 3.89
CA SER A 127 21.33 -4.65 4.29
C SER A 127 21.54 -3.40 5.15
N PRO A 128 22.31 -3.45 6.26
CA PRO A 128 22.58 -2.28 7.11
C PRO A 128 23.28 -1.12 6.38
N TYR A 129 23.72 -1.33 5.13
CA TYR A 129 24.32 -0.30 4.28
C TYR A 129 23.33 0.37 3.29
N HIS A 130 22.07 -0.06 3.23
CA HIS A 130 21.02 0.55 2.40
C HIS A 130 20.01 1.31 3.26
N TRP A 131 20.43 2.46 3.79
CA TRP A 131 19.59 3.42 4.53
C TRP A 131 18.64 4.24 3.63
N MET A 132 18.52 3.91 2.33
CA MET A 132 17.75 4.66 1.32
C MET A 132 16.70 3.83 0.56
N GLU A 133 16.64 2.50 0.73
CA GLU A 133 15.62 1.67 0.07
C GLU A 133 14.49 1.35 1.06
N ASP A 134 13.60 2.32 1.29
CA ASP A 134 12.30 2.04 1.91
C ASP A 134 11.55 1.03 1.02
N LYS A 135 11.56 -0.23 1.42
CA LYS A 135 10.72 -1.26 0.81
C LYS A 135 9.32 -1.07 1.33
N LYS A 136 8.35 -1.09 0.41
CA LYS A 136 6.92 -1.11 0.73
C LYS A 136 6.65 -2.24 1.72
N THR A 137 6.37 -1.92 2.96
CA THR A 137 5.97 -2.90 3.98
C THR A 137 4.54 -3.34 3.65
N GLU A 138 4.39 -4.47 2.97
CA GLU A 138 3.09 -5.11 2.77
C GLU A 138 2.61 -5.66 4.12
N ARG A 139 1.67 -4.96 4.75
CA ARG A 139 1.11 -5.37 6.03
C ARG A 139 -0.03 -6.37 5.81
N ASN A 140 0.19 -7.63 6.19
CA ASN A 140 -0.82 -8.69 6.18
C ASN A 140 -1.39 -8.88 7.60
N ASP A 141 -2.51 -8.22 7.90
CA ASP A 141 -3.14 -8.22 9.23
C ASP A 141 -3.93 -9.52 9.57
N LEU A 142 -4.04 -10.47 8.64
CA LEU A 142 -4.83 -11.70 8.81
C LEU A 142 -4.11 -12.80 9.59
N LEU A 143 -2.77 -12.80 9.56
CA LEU A 143 -1.96 -13.76 10.30
C LEU A 143 -1.63 -13.15 11.66
N LEU A 144 -2.34 -13.59 12.71
CA LEU A 144 -1.99 -13.32 14.11
C LEU A 144 -0.62 -13.89 14.49
N ASP A 145 -0.11 -14.82 13.68
CA ASP A 145 1.24 -15.34 13.82
C ASP A 145 2.27 -14.24 13.55
N LYS A 146 3.07 -13.93 14.57
CA LYS A 146 4.27 -13.08 14.45
C LYS A 146 5.28 -13.64 13.43
N ARG A 147 5.10 -14.87 12.94
CA ARG A 147 5.99 -15.54 12.00
C ARG A 147 5.45 -15.41 10.59
N VAL A 148 6.19 -14.69 9.74
CA VAL A 148 5.95 -14.69 8.30
C VAL A 148 6.23 -16.12 7.78
N PRO A 149 5.32 -16.74 7.01
CA PRO A 149 5.52 -18.08 6.49
C PRO A 149 6.76 -18.14 5.58
N ILE A 150 7.55 -19.21 5.72
CA ILE A 150 8.72 -19.43 4.88
C ILE A 150 8.25 -19.78 3.46
N GLN A 151 8.60 -18.94 2.50
CA GLN A 151 8.40 -19.20 1.08
C GLN A 151 9.61 -19.94 0.53
N TYR A 152 9.38 -21.08 -0.13
CA TYR A 152 10.42 -21.83 -0.82
C TYR A 152 10.40 -21.49 -2.31
N LEU A 153 11.55 -21.06 -2.82
CA LEU A 153 11.76 -20.65 -4.20
C LEU A 153 12.89 -21.48 -4.84
N PRO A 154 12.95 -21.57 -6.18
CA PRO A 154 14.06 -22.25 -6.82
C PRO A 154 15.35 -21.45 -6.61
N THR A 155 16.44 -22.17 -6.29
CA THR A 155 17.78 -21.59 -6.14
C THR A 155 18.37 -21.17 -7.50
N PHE A 156 19.61 -20.70 -7.51
CA PHE A 156 20.38 -20.52 -8.75
C PHE A 156 20.46 -21.80 -9.57
N GLY A 157 20.73 -21.67 -10.86
CA GLY A 157 20.82 -22.82 -11.75
C GLY A 157 19.49 -23.14 -12.41
N THR A 158 19.24 -24.43 -12.65
CA THR A 158 18.27 -24.90 -13.65
C THR A 158 17.18 -25.75 -13.04
N THR A 159 15.93 -25.32 -13.19
CA THR A 159 14.73 -26.06 -12.75
C THR A 159 14.01 -26.65 -13.95
N TRP A 160 13.86 -27.97 -13.98
CA TRP A 160 13.14 -28.69 -15.03
C TRP A 160 11.72 -29.01 -14.58
N PHE A 161 10.75 -28.90 -15.49
CA PHE A 161 9.37 -29.28 -15.21
C PHE A 161 8.64 -29.64 -16.50
N ILE A 162 7.47 -30.26 -16.38
CA ILE A 162 6.62 -30.63 -17.50
C ILE A 162 5.36 -29.77 -17.43
N PHE A 163 5.01 -29.12 -18.53
CA PHE A 163 3.77 -28.34 -18.68
C PHE A 163 3.15 -28.63 -20.05
N GLU A 164 1.86 -28.97 -20.08
CA GLU A 164 1.13 -29.37 -21.30
C GLU A 164 1.87 -30.40 -22.17
N LYS A 165 2.48 -31.42 -21.55
CA LYS A 165 3.31 -32.47 -22.20
C LYS A 165 4.61 -31.98 -22.85
N ASN A 166 4.97 -30.70 -22.70
CA ASN A 166 6.26 -30.17 -23.12
C ASN A 166 7.22 -30.10 -21.93
N VAL A 167 8.50 -30.33 -22.18
CA VAL A 167 9.55 -30.23 -21.17
C VAL A 167 10.08 -28.81 -21.15
N PHE A 168 9.94 -28.16 -20.00
CA PHE A 168 10.41 -26.80 -19.75
C PHE A 168 11.61 -26.80 -18.82
N MET A 169 12.39 -25.74 -18.95
CA MET A 169 13.57 -25.47 -18.17
C MET A 169 13.62 -23.99 -17.82
N VAL A 170 13.61 -23.65 -16.53
CA VAL A 170 13.81 -22.28 -16.06
C VAL A 170 15.19 -22.18 -15.45
N LYS A 171 16.03 -21.31 -16.02
CA LYS A 171 17.36 -21.01 -15.51
C LYS A 171 17.38 -19.66 -14.83
N ARG A 172 17.77 -19.63 -13.55
CA ARG A 172 18.03 -18.40 -12.80
C ARG A 172 19.53 -18.10 -12.85
N ILE A 173 19.87 -16.96 -13.42
CA ILE A 173 21.27 -16.60 -13.69
C ILE A 173 21.80 -15.79 -12.49
N SER A 174 22.88 -16.27 -11.87
CA SER A 174 23.60 -15.50 -10.85
C SER A 174 24.27 -14.27 -11.49
N PRO A 175 24.12 -13.06 -10.92
CA PRO A 175 24.85 -11.88 -11.39
C PRO A 175 26.32 -11.90 -10.97
N ARG A 176 26.72 -12.78 -10.05
CA ARG A 176 28.11 -12.90 -9.57
C ARG A 176 28.76 -14.12 -10.22
N LEU A 177 29.92 -13.92 -10.86
CA LEU A 177 30.78 -15.04 -11.25
C LEU A 177 31.47 -15.59 -10.00
N HIS A 178 31.15 -16.84 -9.66
CA HIS A 178 31.88 -17.60 -8.65
C HIS A 178 32.62 -18.75 -9.34
N ASP A 179 33.93 -18.58 -9.58
CA ASP A 179 34.71 -19.56 -10.35
C ASP A 179 35.07 -20.84 -9.55
N LEU A 180 34.90 -20.83 -8.23
CA LEU A 180 35.36 -21.89 -7.31
C LEU A 180 34.23 -22.67 -6.62
N ILE A 181 33.01 -22.14 -6.60
CA ILE A 181 31.85 -22.73 -5.90
C ILE A 181 30.66 -22.70 -6.87
N PRO A 182 29.90 -23.81 -7.04
CA PRO A 182 28.71 -23.79 -7.87
C PRO A 182 27.72 -22.70 -7.42
N ASP A 183 27.08 -22.04 -8.38
CA ASP A 183 26.18 -20.90 -8.13
C ASP A 183 25.10 -21.24 -7.11
N GLU A 184 24.64 -22.50 -7.05
CA GLU A 184 23.63 -23.00 -6.10
C GLU A 184 24.03 -22.85 -4.62
N TYR A 185 25.33 -22.81 -4.33
CA TYR A 185 25.90 -22.77 -2.98
C TYR A 185 26.66 -21.48 -2.68
N ALA A 186 26.92 -20.66 -3.70
CA ALA A 186 27.72 -19.45 -3.55
C ALA A 186 26.95 -18.31 -2.88
N SER A 187 25.65 -18.18 -3.17
CA SER A 187 24.79 -17.17 -2.54
C SER A 187 23.32 -17.57 -2.63
N ALA A 188 22.51 -17.12 -1.68
CA ALA A 188 21.06 -17.22 -1.79
C ALA A 188 20.56 -16.13 -2.75
N PRO A 189 19.70 -16.48 -3.72
CA PRO A 189 19.11 -15.49 -4.60
C PRO A 189 18.21 -14.46 -3.88
N ASP A 190 18.38 -13.19 -4.21
CA ASP A 190 17.67 -12.02 -3.66
C ASP A 190 16.33 -11.73 -4.33
N GLY A 191 16.04 -12.37 -5.48
CA GLY A 191 14.80 -12.17 -6.25
C GLY A 191 14.90 -11.09 -7.32
N LYS A 192 16.08 -10.48 -7.50
CA LYS A 192 16.37 -9.48 -8.53
C LYS A 192 17.30 -10.05 -9.61
N GLU A 193 17.16 -11.33 -9.95
CA GLU A 193 17.99 -11.99 -10.95
C GLU A 193 17.24 -12.27 -12.25
N PRO A 194 17.92 -12.22 -13.40
CA PRO A 194 17.27 -12.48 -14.67
C PRO A 194 16.94 -13.97 -14.77
N LEU A 195 15.75 -14.24 -15.31
CA LEU A 195 15.28 -15.60 -15.60
C LEU A 195 15.35 -15.87 -17.09
N VAL A 196 15.72 -17.09 -17.45
CA VAL A 196 15.59 -17.58 -18.82
C VAL A 196 14.72 -18.81 -18.79
N VAL A 197 13.55 -18.72 -19.40
CA VAL A 197 12.61 -19.84 -19.54
C VAL A 197 12.82 -20.44 -20.92
N MET A 198 13.05 -21.75 -20.97
CA MET A 198 13.27 -22.52 -22.18
C MET A 198 12.28 -23.66 -22.27
N VAL A 199 11.92 -24.04 -23.49
CA VAL A 199 11.11 -25.22 -23.80
C VAL A 199 11.83 -26.06 -24.83
N LEU A 200 11.78 -27.38 -24.66
CA LEU A 200 12.28 -28.32 -25.66
C LEU A 200 11.35 -28.32 -26.87
N GLY A 201 11.88 -28.00 -28.04
CA GLY A 201 11.15 -27.84 -29.29
C GLY A 201 11.46 -26.53 -30.00
N ARG A 202 11.03 -26.43 -31.26
CA ARG A 202 11.24 -25.23 -32.10
C ARG A 202 10.13 -24.19 -31.97
N SER A 203 9.00 -24.57 -31.39
CA SER A 203 7.85 -23.69 -31.28
C SER A 203 7.91 -22.86 -30.00
N VAL A 204 7.68 -21.55 -30.13
CA VAL A 204 7.54 -20.62 -29.00
C VAL A 204 6.11 -20.64 -28.43
N ALA A 205 5.15 -21.28 -29.11
CA ALA A 205 3.75 -21.26 -28.69
C ALA A 205 3.51 -21.85 -27.29
N PRO A 206 4.12 -22.99 -26.88
CA PRO A 206 3.99 -23.51 -25.52
C PRO A 206 4.55 -22.55 -24.47
N LEU A 207 5.61 -21.82 -24.81
CA LEU A 207 6.24 -20.84 -23.92
C LEU A 207 5.31 -19.66 -23.65
N LYS A 208 4.63 -19.13 -24.67
CA LYS A 208 3.64 -18.07 -24.50
C LYS A 208 2.48 -18.50 -23.63
N ARG A 209 1.93 -19.71 -23.86
CA ARG A 209 0.85 -20.27 -23.03
C ARG A 209 1.28 -20.46 -21.58
N PHE A 210 2.50 -20.93 -21.35
CA PHE A 210 3.06 -21.03 -20.01
C PHE A 210 3.10 -19.67 -19.32
N LEU A 211 3.61 -18.63 -19.99
CA LEU A 211 3.66 -17.27 -19.42
C LEU A 211 2.26 -16.72 -19.13
N GLU A 212 1.31 -16.91 -20.04
CA GLU A 212 -0.10 -16.53 -19.85
C GLU A 212 -0.70 -17.22 -18.63
N MET A 213 -0.49 -18.53 -18.48
CA MET A 213 -0.96 -19.31 -17.34
C MET A 213 -0.30 -18.86 -16.02
N THR A 214 1.01 -18.53 -16.00
CA THR A 214 1.64 -18.00 -14.77
C THR A 214 1.05 -16.65 -14.36
N ARG A 215 0.68 -15.82 -15.33
CA ARG A 215 -0.01 -14.55 -15.10
C ARG A 215 -1.42 -14.77 -14.57
N GLU A 216 -2.19 -15.68 -15.16
CA GLU A 216 -3.52 -16.06 -14.68
C GLU A 216 -3.48 -16.62 -13.25
N PHE A 217 -2.48 -17.44 -12.93
CA PHE A 217 -2.27 -17.95 -11.57
C PHE A 217 -2.02 -16.81 -10.58
N ALA A 218 -1.16 -15.86 -10.95
CA ALA A 218 -0.90 -14.67 -10.13
C ALA A 218 -2.11 -13.74 -10.03
N ASP A 219 -2.90 -13.60 -11.10
CA ASP A 219 -4.15 -12.82 -11.08
C ASP A 219 -5.18 -13.48 -10.15
N LYS A 220 -5.34 -14.81 -10.18
CA LYS A 220 -6.23 -15.55 -9.24
C LYS A 220 -5.80 -15.41 -7.78
N GLN A 221 -4.50 -15.42 -7.49
CA GLN A 221 -4.01 -15.17 -6.13
C GLN A 221 -4.27 -13.71 -5.71
N ARG A 222 -4.24 -12.77 -6.66
CA ARG A 222 -4.58 -11.37 -6.43
C ARG A 222 -6.08 -11.13 -6.31
N GLU A 223 -6.95 -11.90 -6.94
CA GLU A 223 -8.42 -11.77 -6.80
C GLU A 223 -8.89 -11.89 -5.33
N ALA A 224 -8.14 -12.62 -4.50
CA ALA A 224 -8.43 -12.74 -3.07
C ALA A 224 -8.16 -11.44 -2.27
N PHE A 225 -7.33 -10.54 -2.79
CA PHE A 225 -6.85 -9.35 -2.07
C PHE A 225 -6.96 -8.06 -2.91
N ILE A 226 -7.34 -6.99 -2.25
CA ILE A 226 -7.34 -5.64 -2.77
C ILE A 226 -6.06 -4.95 -2.31
N THR A 227 -5.38 -4.29 -3.24
CA THR A 227 -4.28 -3.39 -2.94
C THR A 227 -4.83 -2.03 -2.52
N VAL A 228 -4.55 -1.62 -1.29
CA VAL A 228 -4.89 -0.28 -0.78
C VAL A 228 -3.61 0.54 -0.65
N HIS A 229 -3.54 1.66 -1.35
CA HIS A 229 -2.46 2.63 -1.26
C HIS A 229 -2.92 3.80 -0.40
N ALA A 230 -2.30 4.00 0.76
CA ALA A 230 -2.56 5.16 1.61
C ALA A 230 -1.53 6.27 1.33
N ALA A 231 -2.03 7.50 1.21
CA ALA A 231 -1.16 8.68 1.14
C ALA A 231 -0.43 8.86 2.48
N ARG A 232 0.89 9.07 2.43
CA ARG A 232 1.70 9.38 3.60
C ARG A 232 2.24 10.81 3.45
N SER A 233 1.91 11.67 4.40
CA SER A 233 2.45 13.04 4.48
C SER A 233 3.85 13.00 5.11
N ASP A 234 4.83 12.45 4.39
CA ASP A 234 6.24 12.52 4.77
C ASP A 234 7.01 13.40 3.78
N SER A 235 7.55 14.52 4.25
CA SER A 235 8.22 15.52 3.40
C SER A 235 9.49 14.98 2.73
N TYR A 236 10.05 13.87 3.23
CA TYR A 236 11.31 13.28 2.78
C TYR A 236 11.14 12.09 1.83
N SER A 237 9.93 11.50 1.71
CA SER A 237 9.74 10.36 0.81
C SER A 237 9.59 10.82 -0.64
N SER A 238 10.41 10.24 -1.52
CA SER A 238 10.34 10.51 -2.97
C SER A 238 9.03 10.01 -3.60
N LYS A 239 8.34 9.05 -2.97
CA LYS A 239 7.12 8.41 -3.48
C LYS A 239 5.91 8.80 -2.63
N PRO A 240 4.89 9.45 -3.21
CA PRO A 240 3.73 9.92 -2.42
C PRO A 240 2.77 8.79 -2.02
N TRP A 241 2.85 7.62 -2.67
CA TRP A 241 2.03 6.42 -2.41
C TRP A 241 2.86 5.29 -1.80
N ASP A 242 3.22 5.45 -0.52
CA ASP A 242 4.24 4.60 0.11
C ASP A 242 3.65 3.38 0.83
N THR A 243 2.55 3.57 1.55
CA THR A 243 1.95 2.50 2.36
C THR A 243 1.00 1.66 1.50
N THR A 244 1.43 0.44 1.17
CA THR A 244 0.62 -0.53 0.43
C THR A 244 0.10 -1.60 1.39
N ILE A 245 -1.21 -1.64 1.60
CA ILE A 245 -1.89 -2.56 2.50
C ILE A 245 -2.71 -3.54 1.67
N LEU A 246 -2.50 -4.83 1.87
CA LEU A 246 -3.34 -5.86 1.27
C LEU A 246 -4.55 -6.09 2.17
N ARG A 247 -5.75 -5.85 1.64
CA ARG A 247 -7.01 -6.14 2.33
C ARG A 247 -7.70 -7.31 1.64
N PRO A 248 -8.25 -8.29 2.38
CA PRO A 248 -9.04 -9.34 1.74
C PRO A 248 -10.22 -8.73 0.99
N HIS A 249 -10.63 -9.39 -0.09
CA HIS A 249 -11.82 -9.00 -0.83
C HIS A 249 -13.04 -8.95 0.10
N ARG A 250 -13.75 -7.83 0.07
CA ARG A 250 -14.98 -7.63 0.82
C ARG A 250 -16.15 -7.71 -0.15
N PRO A 251 -17.02 -8.74 -0.09
CA PRO A 251 -18.14 -8.83 -1.01
C PRO A 251 -19.12 -7.70 -0.78
N LEU A 252 -19.70 -7.15 -1.86
CA LEU A 252 -20.63 -6.02 -1.81
C LEU A 252 -21.85 -6.30 -0.92
N ASP A 253 -22.24 -7.56 -0.80
CA ASP A 253 -23.34 -8.02 0.05
C ASP A 253 -23.09 -7.81 1.56
N THR A 254 -21.84 -7.53 1.97
CA THR A 254 -21.53 -7.11 3.36
C THR A 254 -22.05 -5.71 3.69
N VAL A 255 -22.32 -4.90 2.66
CA VAL A 255 -22.66 -3.48 2.82
C VAL A 255 -24.15 -3.34 2.60
N HIS A 256 -24.83 -3.01 3.69
CA HIS A 256 -26.28 -2.97 3.76
C HIS A 256 -26.80 -1.56 3.55
N PHE A 257 -27.48 -1.33 2.43
CA PHE A 257 -28.26 -0.14 2.10
C PHE A 257 -29.28 -0.52 1.01
N ASP A 258 -30.07 0.44 0.53
CA ASP A 258 -31.11 0.19 -0.47
C ASP A 258 -30.60 -0.59 -1.70
N GLU A 259 -31.24 -1.73 -1.99
CA GLU A 259 -30.77 -2.69 -3.01
C GLU A 259 -30.91 -2.11 -4.42
N LYS A 260 -31.94 -1.27 -4.65
CA LYS A 260 -32.12 -0.58 -5.92
C LYS A 260 -30.96 0.41 -6.15
N THR A 261 -30.66 1.25 -5.16
CA THR A 261 -29.54 2.20 -5.23
C THR A 261 -28.20 1.47 -5.41
N LYS A 262 -28.02 0.31 -4.76
CA LYS A 262 -26.83 -0.53 -4.93
C LYS A 262 -26.69 -1.04 -6.37
N ALA A 263 -27.76 -1.58 -6.94
CA ALA A 263 -27.76 -2.07 -8.33
C ALA A 263 -27.50 -0.93 -9.33
N GLU A 264 -28.13 0.23 -9.13
CA GLU A 264 -27.90 1.42 -9.96
C GLU A 264 -26.44 1.90 -9.89
N LEU A 265 -25.83 1.91 -8.70
CA LEU A 265 -24.42 2.26 -8.53
C LEU A 265 -23.49 1.30 -9.29
N VAL A 266 -23.70 -0.01 -9.13
CA VAL A 266 -22.90 -1.03 -9.81
C VAL A 266 -23.06 -0.92 -11.33
N ALA A 267 -24.28 -0.72 -11.82
CA ALA A 267 -24.55 -0.53 -13.24
C ALA A 267 -23.88 0.73 -13.80
N ASP A 268 -23.92 1.84 -13.05
CA ASP A 268 -23.30 3.11 -13.44
C ASP A 268 -21.77 2.99 -13.55
N ILE A 269 -21.12 2.37 -12.55
CA ILE A 269 -19.67 2.11 -12.58
C ILE A 269 -19.30 1.14 -13.70
N THR A 270 -20.08 0.07 -13.89
CA THR A 270 -19.86 -0.90 -14.99
C THR A 270 -19.92 -0.23 -16.35
N ASN A 271 -20.93 0.64 -16.55
CA ASN A 271 -21.07 1.40 -17.78
C ASN A 271 -19.91 2.38 -17.97
N TYR A 272 -19.48 3.09 -16.91
CA TYR A 272 -18.34 3.98 -16.97
C TYR A 272 -17.07 3.23 -17.38
N LEU A 273 -16.76 2.09 -16.75
CA LEU A 273 -15.56 1.29 -17.01
C LEU A 273 -15.57 0.59 -18.39
N ASN A 274 -16.70 0.54 -19.08
CA ASN A 274 -16.80 -0.07 -20.40
C ASN A 274 -15.92 0.70 -21.41
N PRO A 275 -15.03 0.01 -22.17
CA PRO A 275 -14.19 0.63 -23.18
C PRO A 275 -14.97 1.43 -24.25
N VAL A 276 -16.21 1.03 -24.55
CA VAL A 276 -17.09 1.74 -25.51
C VAL A 276 -17.46 3.12 -24.96
N THR A 277 -17.79 3.21 -23.68
CA THR A 277 -18.11 4.47 -23.01
C THR A 277 -16.92 5.40 -23.00
N ARG A 278 -15.71 4.90 -22.72
CA ARG A 278 -14.49 5.71 -22.82
C ARG A 278 -14.32 6.33 -24.21
N ARG A 279 -14.52 5.55 -25.27
CA ARG A 279 -14.47 6.06 -26.67
C ARG A 279 -15.54 7.11 -26.93
N PHE A 280 -16.74 6.93 -26.38
CA PHE A 280 -17.84 7.91 -26.50
C PHE A 280 -17.47 9.27 -25.90
N TYR A 281 -16.86 9.27 -24.71
CA TYR A 281 -16.39 10.50 -24.04
C TYR A 281 -15.31 11.20 -24.87
N THR A 282 -14.26 10.46 -25.25
CA THR A 282 -13.15 11.00 -26.05
C THR A 282 -13.62 11.56 -27.40
N ALA A 283 -14.50 10.84 -28.11
CA ALA A 283 -15.01 11.29 -29.41
C ALA A 283 -15.85 12.57 -29.34
N ARG A 284 -16.37 12.92 -28.15
CA ARG A 284 -17.16 14.14 -27.91
C ARG A 284 -16.37 15.23 -27.19
N GLY A 285 -15.09 15.01 -26.91
CA GLY A 285 -14.27 15.95 -26.14
C GLY A 285 -14.76 16.15 -24.70
N ILE A 286 -15.51 15.18 -24.15
CA ILE A 286 -15.98 15.23 -22.76
C ILE A 286 -14.91 14.59 -21.88
N PRO A 287 -14.41 15.27 -20.83
CA PRO A 287 -13.43 14.68 -19.92
C PRO A 287 -13.92 13.36 -19.32
N TYR A 288 -13.13 12.30 -19.44
CA TYR A 288 -13.51 10.97 -18.95
C TYR A 288 -13.24 10.85 -17.45
N ARG A 289 -14.16 11.41 -16.67
CA ARG A 289 -14.15 11.45 -15.20
C ARG A 289 -15.50 11.00 -14.64
N ARG A 290 -15.47 10.39 -13.44
CA ARG A 290 -16.68 10.02 -12.70
C ARG A 290 -16.47 10.22 -11.20
N GLY A 291 -17.33 11.04 -10.59
CA GLY A 291 -17.30 11.33 -9.16
C GLY A 291 -18.56 10.88 -8.43
N TYR A 292 -18.39 10.22 -7.28
CA TYR A 292 -19.48 9.80 -6.40
C TYR A 292 -19.30 10.40 -5.00
N LEU A 293 -20.40 10.90 -4.44
CA LEU A 293 -20.46 11.37 -3.06
C LEU A 293 -21.23 10.36 -2.20
N LEU A 294 -20.54 9.72 -1.27
CA LEU A 294 -21.11 8.84 -0.25
C LEU A 294 -21.37 9.65 1.01
N HIS A 295 -22.62 9.73 1.44
CA HIS A 295 -22.96 10.49 2.65
C HIS A 295 -23.92 9.76 3.57
N GLY A 296 -23.83 10.06 4.85
CA GLY A 296 -24.62 9.39 5.88
C GLY A 296 -24.00 9.61 7.25
N THR A 297 -24.71 9.23 8.30
CA THR A 297 -24.16 9.27 9.66
C THR A 297 -22.91 8.39 9.77
N PRO A 298 -22.03 8.63 10.76
CA PRO A 298 -20.95 7.70 11.08
C PRO A 298 -21.49 6.27 11.30
N GLY A 299 -20.70 5.24 10.96
CA GLY A 299 -21.10 3.84 11.16
C GLY A 299 -22.07 3.25 10.12
N THR A 300 -22.33 3.95 9.01
CA THR A 300 -23.21 3.49 7.92
C THR A 300 -22.49 2.72 6.80
N GLY A 301 -21.17 2.54 6.91
CA GLY A 301 -20.40 1.72 5.97
C GLY A 301 -19.87 2.44 4.73
N LYS A 302 -19.70 3.77 4.76
CA LYS A 302 -19.16 4.56 3.62
C LYS A 302 -17.78 4.06 3.14
N THR A 303 -16.80 3.95 4.04
CA THR A 303 -15.47 3.38 3.75
C THR A 303 -15.52 1.88 3.47
N SER A 304 -16.46 1.16 4.08
CA SER A 304 -16.69 -0.25 3.78
C SER A 304 -17.16 -0.47 2.34
N LEU A 305 -17.99 0.45 1.82
CA LEU A 305 -18.50 0.41 0.45
C LEU A 305 -17.40 0.64 -0.58
N SER A 306 -16.49 1.58 -0.36
CA SER A 306 -15.38 1.84 -1.29
C SER A 306 -14.46 0.63 -1.43
N LEU A 307 -14.14 -0.04 -0.32
CA LEU A 307 -13.40 -1.31 -0.32
C LEU A 307 -14.16 -2.40 -1.09
N ALA A 308 -15.46 -2.56 -0.85
CA ALA A 308 -16.24 -3.58 -1.54
C ALA A 308 -16.36 -3.33 -3.05
N LEU A 309 -16.49 -2.08 -3.47
CA LEU A 309 -16.50 -1.69 -4.90
C LEU A 309 -15.14 -1.96 -5.56
N SER A 310 -14.05 -1.62 -4.88
CA SER A 310 -12.68 -1.90 -5.34
C SER A 310 -12.47 -3.40 -5.56
N GLY A 311 -12.93 -4.24 -4.62
CA GLY A 311 -12.91 -5.69 -4.77
C GLY A 311 -13.79 -6.20 -5.91
N LEU A 312 -15.01 -5.69 -6.03
CA LEU A 312 -15.96 -6.12 -7.08
C LEU A 312 -15.42 -5.86 -8.49
N PHE A 313 -14.77 -4.71 -8.70
CA PHE A 313 -14.25 -4.32 -10.02
C PHE A 313 -12.78 -4.67 -10.22
N GLY A 314 -12.11 -5.27 -9.23
CA GLY A 314 -10.68 -5.60 -9.28
C GLY A 314 -9.78 -4.38 -9.50
N LEU A 315 -10.15 -3.23 -8.93
CA LEU A 315 -9.42 -1.97 -9.06
C LEU A 315 -8.67 -1.66 -7.78
N ASP A 316 -7.43 -1.18 -7.87
CA ASP A 316 -6.67 -0.74 -6.69
C ASP A 316 -7.32 0.51 -6.06
N LEU A 317 -7.31 0.57 -4.72
CA LEU A 317 -7.91 1.65 -3.93
C LEU A 317 -6.85 2.61 -3.42
N TYR A 318 -6.99 3.89 -3.73
CA TYR A 318 -6.10 4.96 -3.29
C TYR A 318 -6.79 5.80 -2.23
N LEU A 319 -6.36 5.66 -0.97
CA LEU A 319 -6.94 6.32 0.19
C LEU A 319 -6.20 7.64 0.46
N VAL A 320 -6.95 8.74 0.47
CA VAL A 320 -6.48 10.07 0.87
C VAL A 320 -7.37 10.57 2.00
N HIS A 321 -6.81 10.69 3.20
CA HIS A 321 -7.46 11.39 4.30
C HIS A 321 -7.17 12.88 4.16
N ILE A 322 -8.15 13.67 3.73
CA ILE A 322 -7.92 15.08 3.41
C ILE A 322 -7.36 15.91 4.59
N PRO A 323 -7.82 15.73 5.84
CA PRO A 323 -7.27 16.45 6.99
C PRO A 323 -5.76 16.27 7.18
N SER A 324 -5.19 15.13 6.77
CA SER A 324 -3.75 14.86 6.88
C SER A 324 -2.91 15.59 5.83
N ILE A 325 -3.53 16.10 4.75
CA ILE A 325 -2.80 16.76 3.67
C ILE A 325 -2.48 18.19 4.05
N ARG A 326 -1.19 18.53 4.04
CA ARG A 326 -0.71 19.85 4.48
C ARG A 326 -0.70 20.86 3.36
N ARG A 327 -0.48 20.51 2.09
CA ARG A 327 -0.36 21.49 1.01
C ARG A 327 -1.19 21.10 -0.22
N ASP A 328 -1.74 22.10 -0.92
CA ASP A 328 -2.44 21.88 -2.20
C ASP A 328 -1.52 21.20 -3.22
N THR A 329 -0.24 21.57 -3.25
CA THR A 329 0.77 20.97 -4.14
C THR A 329 1.03 19.49 -3.85
N GLU A 330 0.85 19.05 -2.60
CA GLU A 330 0.96 17.65 -2.22
C GLU A 330 -0.21 16.84 -2.77
N LEU A 331 -1.43 17.39 -2.67
CA LEU A 331 -2.63 16.79 -3.25
C LEU A 331 -2.54 16.71 -4.79
N GLU A 332 -2.05 17.75 -5.44
CA GLU A 332 -1.82 17.77 -6.88
C GLU A 332 -0.80 16.70 -7.31
N LYS A 333 0.30 16.56 -6.57
CA LYS A 333 1.31 15.52 -6.83
C LYS A 333 0.72 14.12 -6.66
N LEU A 334 -0.02 13.87 -5.57
CA LEU A 334 -0.70 12.59 -5.32
C LEU A 334 -1.58 12.20 -6.51
N PHE A 335 -2.38 13.14 -7.02
CA PHE A 335 -3.28 12.90 -8.14
C PHE A 335 -2.57 12.81 -9.51
N THR A 336 -1.37 13.37 -9.65
CA THR A 336 -0.55 13.23 -10.86
C THR A 336 0.12 11.86 -10.94
N ASP A 337 0.44 11.26 -9.79
CA ASP A 337 1.11 9.96 -9.71
C ASP A 337 0.12 8.76 -9.74
N LEU A 338 -1.19 9.03 -9.83
CA LEU A 338 -2.22 7.98 -9.88
C LEU A 338 -2.20 7.23 -11.22
N PRO A 339 -2.29 5.89 -11.23
CA PRO A 339 -2.42 5.15 -12.47
C PRO A 339 -3.82 5.33 -13.09
N PRO A 340 -3.95 5.11 -14.42
CA PRO A 340 -5.26 5.00 -15.05
C PRO A 340 -5.98 3.74 -14.54
N ARG A 341 -7.32 3.79 -14.45
CA ARG A 341 -8.18 2.72 -13.92
C ARG A 341 -7.91 2.38 -12.44
N CYS A 342 -8.09 3.36 -11.57
CA CYS A 342 -8.12 3.15 -10.13
C CYS A 342 -9.36 3.78 -9.49
N ILE A 343 -9.61 3.42 -8.23
CA ILE A 343 -10.58 4.11 -7.37
C ILE A 343 -9.81 4.97 -6.38
N VAL A 344 -10.15 6.26 -6.31
CA VAL A 344 -9.62 7.19 -5.31
C VAL A 344 -10.70 7.42 -4.25
N LEU A 345 -10.37 7.21 -2.98
CA LEU A 345 -11.23 7.52 -1.84
C LEU A 345 -10.72 8.77 -1.14
N LEU A 346 -11.50 9.84 -1.19
CA LEU A 346 -11.29 11.06 -0.43
C LEU A 346 -12.16 11.02 0.82
N GLU A 347 -11.51 10.81 1.97
CA GLU A 347 -12.22 10.75 3.25
C GLU A 347 -12.41 12.13 3.88
N ASP A 348 -13.58 12.30 4.49
CA ASP A 348 -13.96 13.46 5.31
C ASP A 348 -13.77 14.82 4.61
N ILE A 349 -14.31 14.92 3.39
CA ILE A 349 -14.21 16.14 2.58
C ILE A 349 -14.90 17.36 3.19
N ASP A 350 -15.77 17.19 4.19
CA ASP A 350 -16.38 18.29 4.93
C ASP A 350 -15.41 19.04 5.85
N ALA A 351 -14.23 18.49 6.13
CA ALA A 351 -13.19 19.18 6.89
C ALA A 351 -12.54 20.35 6.12
N VAL A 352 -12.59 20.32 4.78
CA VAL A 352 -11.85 21.22 3.86
C VAL A 352 -12.39 22.66 3.86
N GLY A 353 -13.54 22.92 4.48
CA GLY A 353 -14.24 24.21 4.41
C GLY A 353 -14.02 25.20 5.55
N PHE A 354 -13.32 24.84 6.64
CA PHE A 354 -13.42 25.60 7.91
C PHE A 354 -12.44 26.76 8.10
N LYS A 355 -11.53 27.01 7.16
CA LYS A 355 -10.65 28.18 7.20
C LYS A 355 -10.66 28.88 5.86
N ARG A 356 -11.75 29.61 5.59
CA ARG A 356 -11.66 30.75 4.67
C ARG A 356 -10.49 31.60 5.18
N ARG A 357 -9.50 31.84 4.32
CA ARG A 357 -8.45 32.83 4.57
C ARG A 357 -9.15 34.09 5.15
N PRO A 358 -8.68 34.70 6.23
CA PRO A 358 -9.04 36.09 6.49
C PRO A 358 -8.46 36.88 5.30
N ALA A 359 -9.29 37.11 4.29
CA ALA A 359 -8.98 38.01 3.21
C ALA A 359 -9.15 39.42 3.77
N ILE A 360 -8.02 40.07 4.02
CA ILE A 360 -7.72 41.51 3.85
C ILE A 360 -8.93 42.44 4.01
N GLY A 361 -8.95 43.20 5.11
CA GLY A 361 -9.78 44.40 5.26
C GLY A 361 -10.32 44.66 6.66
N ASP A 362 -9.45 44.89 7.65
CA ASP A 362 -9.77 45.70 8.83
C ASP A 362 -8.49 46.47 9.23
N PRO A 363 -8.49 47.81 9.19
CA PRO A 363 -7.36 48.64 9.61
C PRO A 363 -7.48 49.08 11.08
N ALA A 364 -6.34 49.47 11.66
CA ALA A 364 -6.13 49.99 13.02
C ALA A 364 -5.99 48.87 14.09
N GLU A 365 -4.99 48.88 14.97
CA GLU A 365 -4.37 50.02 15.64
C GLU A 365 -2.85 49.82 15.83
N GLU A 366 -2.11 50.91 15.61
CA GLU A 366 -0.75 51.16 16.08
C GLU A 366 -0.76 51.48 17.59
N GLU A 367 0.26 51.05 18.33
CA GLU A 367 0.86 51.79 19.45
C GLU A 367 2.19 51.08 19.81
N LYS A 368 3.35 51.58 19.34
CA LYS A 368 4.26 52.58 19.94
C LYS A 368 4.91 52.17 21.27
N GLY A 369 6.25 52.21 21.26
CA GLY A 369 7.13 52.17 22.43
C GLY A 369 8.61 52.13 22.02
N GLU A 370 9.19 53.30 21.76
CA GLU A 370 10.63 53.54 21.54
C GLU A 370 11.43 53.43 22.84
N SER A 371 12.67 52.90 22.78
CA SER A 371 13.94 53.60 23.12
C SER A 371 15.06 52.63 23.55
N GLY A 372 16.27 52.79 23.00
CA GLY A 372 17.53 52.34 23.62
C GLY A 372 18.53 51.62 22.71
N GLU A 373 19.53 52.37 22.22
CA GLU A 373 20.86 51.95 21.70
C GLU A 373 21.60 51.06 22.73
N ASP A 374 22.63 50.24 22.50
CA ASP A 374 23.67 50.15 21.48
C ASP A 374 24.47 48.81 21.68
N SER A 375 25.15 48.33 20.64
CA SER A 375 26.40 47.54 20.63
C SER A 375 26.50 46.03 21.04
N ASN A 376 27.07 45.29 20.07
CA ASN A 376 28.02 44.15 20.11
C ASN A 376 27.54 42.69 20.28
N ASP A 377 27.74 41.95 19.17
CA ASP A 377 28.41 40.64 19.03
C ASP A 377 28.19 39.56 20.09
N ASP A 378 27.49 38.48 19.72
CA ASP A 378 28.08 37.12 19.56
C ASP A 378 26.99 36.03 19.44
N GLU A 379 27.20 35.16 18.45
CA GLU A 379 26.88 33.72 18.30
C GLU A 379 25.61 33.06 18.91
N ASP A 380 25.00 32.21 18.07
CA ASP A 380 24.26 30.97 18.39
C ASP A 380 22.99 31.01 19.27
N ASN A 381 21.82 31.12 18.61
CA ASN A 381 20.81 30.05 18.55
C ASN A 381 19.57 30.52 17.79
N SER A 382 19.43 30.06 16.54
CA SER A 382 18.14 30.00 15.86
C SER A 382 17.38 28.79 16.39
N ASP A 383 16.37 28.99 17.22
CA ASP A 383 15.10 28.24 17.22
C ASP A 383 14.29 28.53 18.49
N ASP A 384 13.64 29.70 18.54
CA ASP A 384 12.40 29.81 19.30
C ASP A 384 11.52 30.93 18.76
N ARG A 385 10.81 30.65 17.67
CA ARG A 385 9.62 31.44 17.29
C ARG A 385 8.54 30.53 16.72
N ASN A 386 7.45 30.44 17.48
CA ASN A 386 6.07 30.25 17.00
C ASN A 386 5.62 28.82 16.67
N LEU A 387 5.67 27.93 17.67
CA LEU A 387 4.79 26.76 17.76
C LEU A 387 3.36 27.21 18.13
N GLY A 388 2.60 27.68 17.13
CA GLY A 388 1.23 28.12 17.35
C GLY A 388 0.46 28.21 16.05
N LYS A 389 -0.42 27.22 15.81
CA LYS A 389 -1.47 27.17 14.78
C LYS A 389 -1.07 26.54 13.44
N ASP A 390 -0.70 25.25 13.48
CA ASP A 390 -0.79 24.37 12.30
C ASP A 390 -2.26 24.11 11.98
N SER A 391 -2.88 25.09 11.33
CA SER A 391 -4.13 24.90 10.64
C SER A 391 -3.90 24.16 9.33
N SER A 392 -4.56 23.02 9.15
CA SER A 392 -4.72 22.33 7.86
C SER A 392 -4.76 23.31 6.67
N ARG A 393 -3.77 23.17 5.79
CA ARG A 393 -3.44 24.12 4.70
C ARG A 393 -3.92 23.61 3.33
N CYS A 394 -4.55 22.43 3.26
CA CYS A 394 -5.30 22.00 2.07
C CYS A 394 -6.56 22.86 1.93
N THR A 395 -6.65 23.61 0.83
CA THR A 395 -7.76 24.53 0.57
C THR A 395 -8.82 23.86 -0.29
N LEU A 396 -10.07 24.32 -0.14
CA LEU A 396 -11.15 23.91 -1.03
C LEU A 396 -10.78 24.20 -2.50
N SER A 397 -10.13 25.32 -2.79
CA SER A 397 -9.69 25.66 -4.14
C SER A 397 -8.69 24.64 -4.70
N GLY A 398 -7.72 24.18 -3.87
CA GLY A 398 -6.79 23.13 -4.25
C GLY A 398 -7.48 21.82 -4.60
N LEU A 399 -8.42 21.37 -3.75
CA LEU A 399 -9.22 20.17 -4.03
C LEU A 399 -10.04 20.31 -5.34
N LEU A 400 -10.64 21.48 -5.58
CA LEU A 400 -11.42 21.73 -6.80
C LEU A 400 -10.54 21.70 -8.06
N ASN A 401 -9.33 22.26 -8.00
CA ASN A 401 -8.37 22.22 -9.10
C ASN A 401 -7.93 20.79 -9.42
N VAL A 402 -7.78 19.94 -8.41
CA VAL A 402 -7.38 18.55 -8.61
C VAL A 402 -8.49 17.71 -9.27
N LEU A 403 -9.75 17.96 -8.90
CA LEU A 403 -10.90 17.22 -9.42
C LEU A 403 -11.26 17.59 -10.87
N ASP A 404 -11.13 18.87 -11.22
CA ASP A 404 -11.71 19.41 -12.47
C ASP A 404 -10.79 20.41 -13.20
N GLY A 405 -9.52 20.44 -12.83
CA GLY A 405 -8.52 21.29 -13.48
C GLY A 405 -8.22 20.84 -14.91
N VAL A 406 -7.68 21.78 -15.70
CA VAL A 406 -7.22 21.53 -17.07
C VAL A 406 -6.05 20.55 -17.14
N THR A 407 -5.29 20.42 -16.05
CA THR A 407 -4.16 19.48 -15.90
C THR A 407 -4.58 18.16 -15.24
N SER A 408 -5.84 17.99 -14.86
CA SER A 408 -6.30 16.79 -14.14
C SER A 408 -6.34 15.57 -15.05
N GLN A 409 -5.61 14.53 -14.67
CA GLN A 409 -5.62 13.23 -15.35
C GLN A 409 -7.00 12.54 -15.31
N GLU A 410 -7.31 11.80 -16.39
CA GLU A 410 -8.59 11.15 -16.63
C GLU A 410 -8.55 9.62 -16.44
N GLY A 411 -9.71 8.97 -16.44
CA GLY A 411 -9.83 7.51 -16.42
C GLY A 411 -9.75 6.87 -15.03
N ARG A 412 -10.09 7.63 -14.00
CA ARG A 412 -10.24 7.17 -12.61
C ARG A 412 -11.65 7.42 -12.09
N ILE A 413 -12.02 6.71 -11.03
CA ILE A 413 -13.26 6.92 -10.28
C ILE A 413 -12.89 7.61 -8.97
N VAL A 414 -13.58 8.69 -8.63
CA VAL A 414 -13.40 9.38 -7.35
C VAL A 414 -14.61 9.13 -6.46
N LEU A 415 -14.38 8.52 -5.30
CA LEU A 415 -15.35 8.36 -4.22
C LEU A 415 -15.01 9.39 -3.14
N MET A 416 -15.99 10.16 -2.70
CA MET A 416 -15.84 11.12 -1.61
C MET A 416 -16.76 10.73 -0.47
N THR A 417 -16.29 10.80 0.77
CA THR A 417 -17.13 10.53 1.94
C THR A 417 -17.38 11.80 2.75
N THR A 418 -18.61 11.96 3.24
CA THR A 418 -18.93 13.04 4.19
C THR A 418 -19.96 12.57 5.22
N ASN A 419 -19.83 13.07 6.45
CA ASN A 419 -20.85 12.92 7.47
C ASN A 419 -21.92 14.03 7.41
N HIS A 420 -21.62 15.14 6.72
CA HIS A 420 -22.44 16.34 6.75
C HIS A 420 -22.58 17.02 5.37
N VAL A 421 -23.45 16.47 4.52
CA VAL A 421 -23.72 17.03 3.17
C VAL A 421 -24.08 18.51 3.20
N LYS A 422 -24.83 18.97 4.21
CA LYS A 422 -25.26 20.37 4.33
C LYS A 422 -24.11 21.35 4.53
N LYS A 423 -22.94 20.88 4.98
CA LYS A 423 -21.74 21.69 5.19
C LYS A 423 -20.87 21.81 3.94
N LEU A 424 -21.13 21.00 2.91
CA LEU A 424 -20.33 21.01 1.68
C LEU A 424 -20.60 22.26 0.84
N ASP A 425 -19.55 22.77 0.21
CA ASP A 425 -19.65 23.89 -0.71
C ASP A 425 -20.38 23.47 -1.99
N LYS A 426 -21.31 24.32 -2.46
CA LYS A 426 -22.07 24.10 -3.69
C LYS A 426 -21.16 23.97 -4.93
N ALA A 427 -19.96 24.54 -4.89
CA ALA A 427 -18.97 24.42 -5.96
C ALA A 427 -18.45 22.98 -6.11
N LEU A 428 -18.44 22.18 -5.05
CA LEU A 428 -17.99 20.79 -5.09
C LEU A 428 -19.06 19.85 -5.69
N VAL A 429 -20.34 20.14 -5.45
CA VAL A 429 -21.50 19.32 -5.87
C VAL A 429 -21.86 19.52 -7.36
N ARG A 430 -21.10 20.30 -8.12
CA ARG A 430 -21.39 20.52 -9.54
C ARG A 430 -21.14 19.26 -10.38
N PRO A 431 -21.98 18.99 -11.40
CA PRO A 431 -21.74 17.91 -12.36
C PRO A 431 -20.35 18.03 -13.00
N GLY A 432 -19.67 16.90 -13.23
CA GLY A 432 -18.26 16.84 -13.64
C GLY A 432 -17.27 16.70 -12.47
N ARG A 433 -17.69 17.06 -11.24
CA ARG A 433 -16.95 16.81 -9.99
C ARG A 433 -17.61 15.72 -9.16
N ILE A 434 -18.90 15.88 -8.92
CA ILE A 434 -19.78 14.90 -8.28
C ILE A 434 -20.95 14.66 -9.22
N ASP A 435 -21.01 13.48 -9.82
CA ASP A 435 -22.04 13.10 -10.78
C ASP A 435 -23.20 12.37 -10.12
N ARG A 436 -22.92 11.64 -9.03
CA ARG A 436 -23.90 10.86 -8.27
C ARG A 436 -23.70 11.06 -6.78
N THR A 437 -24.81 11.18 -6.05
CA THR A 437 -24.83 11.30 -4.59
C THR A 437 -25.63 10.16 -4.01
N ILE A 438 -25.03 9.44 -3.05
CA ILE A 438 -25.56 8.19 -2.49
C ILE A 438 -25.70 8.38 -0.99
N LEU A 439 -26.93 8.23 -0.51
CA LEU A 439 -27.24 8.24 0.92
C LEU A 439 -27.05 6.84 1.49
N LEU A 440 -26.09 6.67 2.37
CA LEU A 440 -25.97 5.51 3.25
C LEU A 440 -26.70 5.83 4.56
N GLY A 441 -27.96 5.39 4.61
CA GLY A 441 -28.85 5.61 5.75
C GLY A 441 -28.64 4.64 6.91
N ASN A 442 -29.54 4.76 7.87
CA ASN A 442 -29.71 3.75 8.92
C ASN A 442 -30.24 2.45 8.30
N ILE A 443 -30.12 1.36 9.03
CA ILE A 443 -30.46 0.04 8.52
C ILE A 443 -31.97 -0.15 8.40
N SER A 444 -32.39 -0.80 7.32
CA SER A 444 -33.78 -1.25 7.14
C SER A 444 -34.01 -2.63 7.77
N PRO A 445 -35.25 -3.01 8.10
CA PRO A 445 -35.56 -4.35 8.60
C PRO A 445 -35.09 -5.46 7.65
N ARG A 446 -35.30 -5.27 6.34
CA ARG A 446 -34.82 -6.22 5.31
C ARG A 446 -33.31 -6.34 5.28
N SER A 447 -32.60 -5.23 5.41
CA SER A 447 -31.14 -5.22 5.50
C SER A 447 -30.63 -5.89 6.77
N ALA A 448 -31.34 -5.72 7.90
CA ALA A 448 -31.02 -6.37 9.16
C ALA A 448 -31.21 -7.90 9.10
N GLU A 449 -32.28 -8.36 8.45
CA GLU A 449 -32.51 -9.78 8.15
C GLU A 449 -31.33 -10.39 7.40
N LEU A 450 -30.88 -9.74 6.31
CA LEU A 450 -29.74 -10.21 5.52
C LEU A 450 -28.43 -10.22 6.34
N MET A 451 -28.21 -9.23 7.20
CA MET A 451 -27.05 -9.22 8.09
C MET A 451 -27.08 -10.37 9.09
N PHE A 452 -28.26 -10.67 9.66
CA PHE A 452 -28.46 -11.77 10.59
C PHE A 452 -28.19 -13.12 9.92
N LEU A 453 -28.79 -13.35 8.74
CA LEU A 453 -28.54 -14.55 7.94
C LEU A 453 -27.05 -14.70 7.67
N ARG A 454 -26.38 -13.63 7.22
CA ARG A 454 -24.94 -13.67 6.94
C ARG A 454 -24.10 -14.02 8.16
N MET A 455 -24.44 -13.50 9.35
CA MET A 455 -23.65 -13.70 10.57
C MET A 455 -23.76 -15.14 11.09
N TYR A 456 -24.94 -15.76 10.95
CA TYR A 456 -25.24 -17.07 11.54
C TYR A 456 -25.38 -18.21 10.51
N ASN A 457 -25.30 -17.93 9.21
CA ASN A 457 -25.28 -18.96 8.18
C ASN A 457 -23.94 -19.71 8.26
N PRO A 458 -23.94 -21.05 8.39
CA PRO A 458 -22.71 -21.83 8.31
C PRO A 458 -22.13 -21.69 6.90
N GLY A 459 -21.11 -20.84 6.75
CA GLY A 459 -20.24 -20.88 5.58
C GLY A 459 -19.45 -22.20 5.53
N GLU A 460 -18.78 -22.47 4.41
CA GLU A 460 -17.97 -23.69 4.17
C GLU A 460 -16.79 -23.91 5.14
N MET A 461 -16.54 -23.00 6.09
CA MET A 461 -15.45 -23.08 7.08
C MET A 461 -15.92 -22.79 8.52
N ALA A 462 -16.93 -23.50 9.01
CA ALA A 462 -17.27 -23.45 10.44
C ALA A 462 -16.70 -24.69 11.17
N PRO A 463 -15.94 -24.53 12.27
CA PRO A 463 -15.56 -25.65 13.12
C PRO A 463 -16.79 -26.32 13.73
N GLU A 464 -16.72 -27.63 13.97
CA GLU A 464 -17.83 -28.54 14.35
C GLU A 464 -18.56 -28.20 15.67
N THR A 465 -18.25 -27.07 16.32
CA THR A 465 -18.66 -26.75 17.70
C THR A 465 -19.93 -25.90 17.81
N SER A 466 -20.51 -25.36 16.74
CA SER A 466 -21.82 -24.70 16.82
C SER A 466 -22.93 -25.71 16.52
N MET A 467 -23.87 -25.91 17.46
CA MET A 467 -25.14 -26.59 17.17
C MET A 467 -25.84 -25.85 16.02
N PHE A 468 -25.70 -26.38 14.80
CA PHE A 468 -26.16 -25.73 13.59
C PHE A 468 -27.68 -25.83 13.47
N LEU A 469 -28.34 -24.69 13.30
CA LEU A 469 -29.76 -24.64 12.94
C LEU A 469 -29.92 -25.11 11.48
N LYS A 470 -30.93 -25.94 11.21
CA LYS A 470 -31.32 -26.25 9.82
C LYS A 470 -31.69 -24.93 9.12
N GLY A 471 -31.34 -24.78 7.83
CA GLY A 471 -31.52 -23.52 7.09
C GLY A 471 -32.91 -22.89 7.22
N GLY A 472 -33.98 -23.69 7.29
CA GLY A 472 -35.36 -23.20 7.44
C GLY A 472 -35.71 -22.64 8.83
N ASP A 473 -34.97 -22.99 9.89
CA ASP A 473 -35.18 -22.41 11.22
C ASP A 473 -34.43 -21.09 11.37
N LEU A 474 -33.29 -20.94 10.71
CA LEU A 474 -32.52 -19.69 10.69
C LEU A 474 -33.26 -18.56 9.97
N GLU A 475 -33.92 -18.85 8.85
CA GLU A 475 -34.72 -17.87 8.11
C GLU A 475 -35.90 -17.35 8.95
N LYS A 476 -36.56 -18.22 9.72
CA LYS A 476 -37.63 -17.81 10.65
C LYS A 476 -37.11 -16.90 11.76
N LEU A 477 -35.96 -17.23 12.33
CA LEU A 477 -35.31 -16.38 13.33
C LEU A 477 -34.89 -15.03 12.75
N ALA A 478 -34.38 -15.00 11.52
CA ALA A 478 -34.03 -13.76 10.83
C ALA A 478 -35.26 -12.86 10.61
N LEU A 479 -36.39 -13.45 10.22
CA LEU A 479 -37.67 -12.73 10.09
C LEU A 479 -38.13 -12.17 11.45
N GLN A 480 -38.10 -12.99 12.50
CA GLN A 480 -38.43 -12.55 13.86
C GLN A 480 -37.51 -11.42 14.35
N PHE A 481 -36.21 -11.54 14.11
CA PHE A 481 -35.22 -10.51 14.43
C PHE A 481 -35.51 -9.20 13.70
N SER A 482 -35.73 -9.26 12.39
CA SER A 482 -35.99 -8.07 11.56
C SER A 482 -37.28 -7.35 11.96
N SER A 483 -38.31 -8.08 12.38
CA SER A 483 -39.61 -7.51 12.79
C SER A 483 -39.52 -6.65 14.05
N GLN A 484 -38.52 -6.90 14.90
CA GLN A 484 -38.27 -6.14 16.13
C GLN A 484 -37.40 -4.89 15.88
N ILE A 485 -36.84 -4.75 14.67
CA ILE A 485 -35.94 -3.65 14.34
C ILE A 485 -36.73 -2.49 13.72
N PRO A 486 -36.68 -1.30 14.32
CA PRO A 486 -37.33 -0.12 13.78
C PRO A 486 -36.63 0.33 12.50
N ASP A 487 -37.42 0.71 11.49
CA ASP A 487 -36.89 1.17 10.22
C ASP A 487 -36.14 2.51 10.36
N ASN A 488 -34.96 2.60 9.73
CA ASN A 488 -34.16 3.81 9.64
C ASN A 488 -33.77 4.48 10.98
N VAL A 489 -33.71 3.73 12.09
CA VAL A 489 -33.28 4.27 13.41
C VAL A 489 -31.85 3.91 13.76
N LEU A 490 -31.44 2.65 13.54
CA LEU A 490 -30.15 2.13 13.99
C LEU A 490 -29.12 2.14 12.86
N THR A 491 -27.85 2.36 13.18
CA THR A 491 -26.79 2.23 12.17
C THR A 491 -26.42 0.76 11.97
N PRO A 492 -26.00 0.36 10.76
CA PRO A 492 -25.46 -0.98 10.52
C PRO A 492 -24.32 -1.35 11.49
N ALA A 493 -23.43 -0.42 11.84
CA ALA A 493 -22.34 -0.67 12.79
C ALA A 493 -22.83 -1.01 14.21
N GLN A 494 -23.86 -0.31 14.72
CA GLN A 494 -24.45 -0.62 16.03
C GLN A 494 -25.02 -2.04 16.05
N LEU A 495 -25.80 -2.39 15.02
CA LEU A 495 -26.42 -3.71 14.92
C LEU A 495 -25.36 -4.82 14.74
N GLN A 496 -24.33 -4.57 13.94
CA GLN A 496 -23.20 -5.48 13.79
C GLN A 496 -22.50 -5.70 15.15
N GLY A 497 -22.28 -4.65 15.94
CA GLY A 497 -21.71 -4.75 17.29
C GLY A 497 -22.57 -5.62 18.23
N TYR A 498 -23.89 -5.44 18.19
CA TYR A 498 -24.82 -6.28 18.96
C TYR A 498 -24.73 -7.77 18.59
N LEU A 499 -24.72 -8.07 17.29
CA LEU A 499 -24.63 -9.45 16.79
C LEU A 499 -23.28 -10.10 17.13
N LEU A 500 -22.17 -9.34 17.10
CA LEU A 500 -20.86 -9.84 17.50
C LEU A 500 -20.81 -10.26 18.98
N ASN A 501 -21.50 -9.53 19.86
CA ASN A 501 -21.62 -9.91 21.28
C ASN A 501 -22.46 -11.18 21.49
N HIS A 502 -23.27 -11.57 20.50
CA HIS A 502 -24.11 -12.77 20.52
C HIS A 502 -23.68 -13.79 19.44
N ARG A 503 -22.40 -13.80 19.06
CA ARG A 503 -21.87 -14.66 17.98
C ARG A 503 -22.11 -16.16 18.18
N SER A 504 -22.27 -16.61 19.42
CA SER A 504 -22.37 -18.03 19.77
C SER A 504 -23.78 -18.61 19.68
N SER A 505 -24.83 -17.77 19.69
CA SER A 505 -26.21 -18.26 19.64
C SER A 505 -27.13 -17.25 18.96
N ALA A 506 -27.79 -17.70 17.88
CA ALA A 506 -28.78 -16.93 17.15
C ALA A 506 -30.05 -16.69 17.97
N HIS A 507 -30.49 -17.68 18.77
CA HIS A 507 -31.71 -17.58 19.58
C HIS A 507 -31.62 -16.47 20.63
N THR A 508 -30.49 -16.39 21.35
CA THR A 508 -30.32 -15.37 22.40
C THR A 508 -30.28 -13.95 21.82
N ALA A 509 -29.77 -13.80 20.58
CA ALA A 509 -29.80 -12.53 19.86
C ALA A 509 -31.23 -12.10 19.50
N VAL A 510 -32.14 -13.04 19.17
CA VAL A 510 -33.54 -12.71 18.86
C VAL A 510 -34.35 -12.40 20.11
N GLU A 511 -34.07 -13.08 21.23
CA GLU A 511 -34.78 -12.82 22.50
C GLU A 511 -34.42 -11.46 23.10
N LYS A 512 -33.15 -11.04 23.02
CA LYS A 512 -32.66 -9.82 23.68
C LYS A 512 -32.65 -8.57 22.79
N ILE A 513 -33.03 -8.67 21.52
CA ILE A 513 -32.91 -7.53 20.59
C ILE A 513 -33.87 -6.41 20.97
N GLN A 514 -35.10 -6.71 21.39
CA GLN A 514 -36.10 -5.71 21.73
C GLN A 514 -35.62 -4.80 22.87
N GLU A 515 -35.10 -5.39 23.96
CA GLU A 515 -34.55 -4.64 25.10
C GLU A 515 -33.40 -3.73 24.68
N TRP A 516 -32.50 -4.23 23.83
CA TRP A 516 -31.37 -3.45 23.33
C TRP A 516 -31.80 -2.32 22.39
N VAL A 517 -32.78 -2.55 21.52
CA VAL A 517 -33.34 -1.54 20.61
C VAL A 517 -33.93 -0.37 21.39
N ASP A 518 -34.69 -0.67 22.45
CA ASP A 518 -35.35 0.37 23.25
C ASP A 518 -34.34 1.17 24.10
N GLU A 519 -33.28 0.52 24.58
CA GLU A 519 -32.14 1.19 25.21
C GLU A 519 -31.44 2.17 24.24
N GLU A 520 -31.15 1.72 23.02
CA GLU A 520 -30.47 2.56 22.01
C GLU A 520 -31.34 3.73 21.53
N LYS A 521 -32.66 3.54 21.43
CA LYS A 521 -33.60 4.66 21.18
C LYS A 521 -33.51 5.71 22.28
N ARG A 522 -33.55 5.29 23.54
CA ARG A 522 -33.47 6.20 24.69
C ARG A 522 -32.18 7.00 24.70
N LYS A 523 -31.03 6.34 24.45
CA LYS A 523 -29.73 7.01 24.33
C LYS A 523 -29.72 8.06 23.21
N LYS A 524 -30.25 7.70 22.03
CA LYS A 524 -30.29 8.60 20.87
C LYS A 524 -31.20 9.82 21.09
N GLU A 525 -32.32 9.63 21.78
CA GLU A 525 -33.20 10.73 22.17
C GLU A 525 -32.54 11.67 23.17
N ALA A 526 -31.87 11.12 24.18
CA ALA A 526 -31.10 11.89 25.16
C ALA A 526 -29.97 12.68 24.48
N GLU A 527 -29.23 12.05 23.56
CA GLU A 527 -28.17 12.70 22.80
C GLU A 527 -28.72 13.82 21.90
N LYS A 528 -29.87 13.60 21.25
CA LYS A 528 -30.53 14.62 20.42
C LYS A 528 -30.97 15.82 21.26
N GLN A 529 -31.46 15.59 22.48
CA GLN A 529 -31.81 16.65 23.43
C GLN A 529 -30.56 17.42 23.88
N ARG A 530 -29.49 16.70 24.27
CA ARG A 530 -28.19 17.29 24.63
C ARG A 530 -27.63 18.15 23.49
N ASN A 531 -27.60 17.65 22.27
CA ASN A 531 -27.09 18.39 21.10
C ASN A 531 -27.92 19.65 20.79
N LYS A 532 -29.24 19.61 21.00
CA LYS A 532 -30.09 20.81 20.86
C LYS A 532 -29.75 21.84 21.93
N GLN A 533 -29.61 21.43 23.19
CA GLN A 533 -29.26 22.32 24.30
C GLN A 533 -27.88 22.97 24.07
N VAL A 534 -26.88 22.19 23.66
CA VAL A 534 -25.54 22.70 23.33
C VAL A 534 -25.59 23.67 22.14
N ALA A 535 -26.36 23.38 21.09
CA ALA A 535 -26.51 24.29 19.95
C ALA A 535 -27.18 25.61 20.34
N GLU A 536 -28.19 25.58 21.19
CA GLU A 536 -28.85 26.78 21.72
C GLU A 536 -27.91 27.60 22.62
N TRP A 537 -27.16 26.94 23.51
CA TRP A 537 -26.13 27.59 24.32
C TRP A 537 -25.03 28.24 23.44
N ARG A 538 -24.53 27.53 22.43
CA ARG A 538 -23.55 28.06 21.45
C ARG A 538 -24.11 29.30 20.74
N ARG A 539 -25.41 29.31 20.40
CA ARG A 539 -26.09 30.46 19.79
C ARG A 539 -26.21 31.64 20.75
N LYS A 540 -26.56 31.39 22.03
CA LYS A 540 -26.62 32.42 23.09
C LYS A 540 -25.24 33.05 23.33
N LYS A 541 -24.18 32.24 23.46
CA LYS A 541 -22.79 32.70 23.69
C LYS A 541 -22.25 33.50 22.50
N LYS A 542 -22.50 33.06 21.26
CA LYS A 542 -22.17 33.85 20.06
C LYS A 542 -22.89 35.19 20.03
N ARG A 543 -24.18 35.22 20.41
CA ARG A 543 -24.97 36.47 20.48
C ARG A 543 -24.42 37.42 21.54
N GLN A 544 -24.08 36.92 22.73
CA GLN A 544 -23.46 37.74 23.79
C GLN A 544 -22.10 38.29 23.36
N LYS A 545 -21.23 37.47 22.74
CA LYS A 545 -19.95 37.94 22.21
C LYS A 545 -20.13 39.00 21.12
N ALA A 546 -21.07 38.81 20.20
CA ALA A 546 -21.38 39.81 19.16
C ALA A 546 -21.88 41.13 19.77
N LEU A 547 -22.78 41.07 20.76
CA LEU A 547 -23.27 42.24 21.49
C LEU A 547 -22.15 42.95 22.26
N ALA A 548 -21.23 42.21 22.89
CA ALA A 548 -20.08 42.79 23.58
C ALA A 548 -19.09 43.48 22.63
N VAL A 549 -18.87 42.91 21.43
CA VAL A 549 -18.05 43.54 20.38
C VAL A 549 -18.74 44.80 19.84
N LEU A 550 -20.06 44.78 19.66
CA LEU A 550 -20.86 45.93 19.22
C LEU A 550 -20.85 47.07 20.27
N ALA A 551 -21.00 46.72 21.55
CA ALA A 551 -20.92 47.67 22.66
C ALA A 551 -19.52 48.30 22.79
N LYS A 552 -18.47 47.52 22.48
CA LYS A 552 -17.08 48.01 22.48
C LYS A 552 -16.75 48.90 21.27
N THR A 553 -17.44 48.72 20.14
CA THR A 553 -17.22 49.52 18.91
C THR A 553 -18.06 50.78 18.82
N MET A 554 -19.22 50.85 19.49
CA MET A 554 -20.12 52.03 19.42
C MET A 554 -20.17 52.89 20.68
N GLY A 555 -19.46 52.55 21.76
CA GLY A 555 -19.60 53.25 23.03
C GLY A 555 -20.97 53.02 23.68
N THR A 556 -21.04 53.16 25.00
CA THR A 556 -22.19 52.76 25.82
C THR A 556 -23.50 53.44 25.43
N ASP A 557 -23.45 54.62 24.79
CA ASP A 557 -24.62 55.46 24.56
C ASP A 557 -25.31 55.21 23.20
N GLY A 558 -24.67 54.46 22.29
CA GLY A 558 -25.22 54.08 20.98
C GLY A 558 -25.93 52.72 20.95
N ALA A 559 -25.50 51.79 21.81
CA ALA A 559 -25.97 50.41 21.82
C ALA A 559 -27.46 50.24 22.20
N ASP A 560 -27.97 51.12 23.07
CA ASP A 560 -29.37 51.06 23.52
C ASP A 560 -30.38 51.53 22.47
N LYS A 561 -29.96 52.42 21.55
CA LYS A 561 -30.83 52.91 20.46
C LYS A 561 -31.01 51.88 19.34
N GLU A 562 -29.97 51.15 18.94
CA GLU A 562 -30.08 50.10 17.91
C GLU A 562 -30.64 48.77 18.45
N ALA A 563 -30.41 48.43 19.73
CA ALA A 563 -31.07 47.28 20.36
C ALA A 563 -32.61 47.44 20.41
N GLY A 564 -33.09 48.70 20.47
CA GLY A 564 -34.50 49.06 20.32
C GLY A 564 -35.03 48.88 18.90
N ASP A 565 -34.23 49.22 17.88
CA ASP A 565 -34.64 49.09 16.48
C ASP A 565 -34.60 47.64 15.96
N LEU A 566 -33.67 46.79 16.45
CA LEU A 566 -33.69 45.34 16.16
C LEU A 566 -34.91 44.61 16.77
N LYS A 567 -35.49 45.16 17.85
CA LYS A 567 -36.73 44.68 18.48
C LYS A 567 -37.97 44.98 17.63
N LYS A 568 -37.98 46.07 16.86
CA LYS A 568 -39.10 46.42 15.97
C LYS A 568 -39.21 45.51 14.75
N VAL A 569 -38.11 44.90 14.30
CA VAL A 569 -38.06 44.06 13.09
C VAL A 569 -38.39 42.58 13.36
N THR A 570 -38.34 42.11 14.61
CA THR A 570 -38.40 40.66 14.92
C THR A 570 -39.62 40.17 15.70
N GLY A 571 -40.56 41.06 16.07
CA GLY A 571 -41.95 40.70 16.39
C GLY A 571 -42.14 39.55 17.39
N THR A 572 -41.64 39.67 18.62
CA THR A 572 -42.08 38.84 19.76
C THR A 572 -42.10 39.67 21.03
N GLY A 573 -43.29 39.93 21.57
CA GLY A 573 -43.50 40.75 22.75
C GLY A 573 -43.42 39.99 24.07
N SER A 574 -43.13 40.77 25.11
CA SER A 574 -43.41 40.51 26.53
C SER A 574 -42.51 39.55 27.30
N ALA A 575 -41.47 40.09 27.94
CA ALA A 575 -41.25 39.98 29.39
C ALA A 575 -40.15 40.96 29.86
N MET A 576 -40.30 41.44 31.09
CA MET A 576 -39.43 42.30 31.91
C MET A 576 -39.48 43.82 31.68
N GLY A 577 -40.24 44.46 32.57
CA GLY A 577 -39.89 45.78 33.13
C GLY A 577 -38.90 45.65 34.29
N ASN A 578 -38.33 46.80 34.64
CA ASN A 578 -37.37 47.11 35.72
C ASN A 578 -35.92 46.65 35.53
N ILE A 579 -35.17 47.46 34.77
CA ILE A 579 -33.72 47.62 34.92
C ILE A 579 -33.51 48.87 35.78
N GLU A 580 -33.51 48.69 37.09
CA GLU A 580 -32.91 49.62 38.05
C GLU A 580 -32.63 48.83 39.34
N ASN A 581 -31.63 47.95 39.25
CA ASN A 581 -30.82 47.36 40.34
C ASN A 581 -30.09 46.13 39.80
N ALA A 582 -29.05 46.33 38.98
CA ALA A 582 -28.12 45.28 38.59
C ALA A 582 -26.69 45.70 38.93
N SER A 583 -26.46 46.02 40.20
CA SER A 583 -25.12 46.12 40.79
C SER A 583 -24.95 45.27 42.05
N LYS A 584 -25.87 44.32 42.33
CA LYS A 584 -25.70 43.27 43.34
C LYS A 584 -26.40 41.98 42.92
N GLU A 585 -25.66 40.87 43.05
CA GLU A 585 -26.08 39.46 42.91
C GLU A 585 -26.50 38.94 41.53
N SER A 586 -25.51 38.42 40.80
CA SER A 586 -25.67 37.34 39.82
C SER A 586 -26.03 36.03 40.56
N THR A 587 -27.30 35.83 40.90
CA THR A 587 -27.80 34.48 41.22
C THR A 587 -28.03 33.71 39.93
N ARG A 588 -26.96 33.10 39.41
CA ARG A 588 -27.03 32.11 38.31
C ARG A 588 -28.03 31.02 38.70
N THR A 589 -29.04 30.77 37.87
CA THR A 589 -30.02 29.71 38.13
C THR A 589 -29.34 28.34 38.12
N SER A 590 -29.90 27.34 38.81
CA SER A 590 -29.37 25.98 38.80
C SER A 590 -29.28 25.41 37.39
N ALA A 591 -30.26 25.74 36.53
CA ALA A 591 -30.30 25.35 35.12
C ALA A 591 -29.16 25.96 34.30
N ASP A 592 -28.77 27.23 34.56
CA ASP A 592 -27.63 27.85 33.86
C ASP A 592 -26.30 27.23 34.28
N ARG A 593 -26.15 26.89 35.57
CA ARG A 593 -24.95 26.20 36.09
C ARG A 593 -24.84 24.76 35.57
N GLU A 594 -25.97 24.08 35.42
CA GLU A 594 -26.04 22.72 34.88
C GLU A 594 -25.78 22.72 33.37
N ALA A 595 -26.30 23.71 32.63
CA ALA A 595 -25.97 23.90 31.22
C ALA A 595 -24.48 24.25 30.99
N ASP A 596 -23.88 25.08 31.85
CA ASP A 596 -22.45 25.39 31.78
C ASP A 596 -21.57 24.18 32.15
N LYS A 597 -21.95 23.37 33.15
CA LYS A 597 -21.27 22.10 33.47
C LYS A 597 -21.35 21.09 32.34
N ILE A 598 -22.54 20.89 31.77
CA ILE A 598 -22.74 20.00 30.62
C ILE A 598 -21.93 20.51 29.41
N ALA A 599 -21.83 21.83 29.23
CA ALA A 599 -21.03 22.42 28.15
C ALA A 599 -19.52 22.27 28.38
N GLU A 600 -19.02 22.45 29.61
CA GLU A 600 -17.62 22.20 29.98
C GLU A 600 -17.26 20.71 29.84
N GLU A 601 -18.15 19.80 30.24
CA GLU A 601 -17.96 18.35 30.05
C GLU A 601 -17.96 17.97 28.57
N VAL A 602 -18.86 18.53 27.75
CA VAL A 602 -18.89 18.27 26.30
C VAL A 602 -17.69 18.89 25.57
N GLU A 603 -17.23 20.08 25.99
CA GLU A 603 -16.04 20.72 25.42
C GLU A 603 -14.77 19.95 25.84
N ALA A 604 -14.72 19.43 27.07
CA ALA A 604 -13.68 18.51 27.54
C ALA A 604 -13.73 17.14 26.83
N GLU A 605 -14.92 16.58 26.55
CA GLU A 605 -15.09 15.34 25.79
C GLU A 605 -14.74 15.52 24.30
N GLU A 606 -15.11 16.64 23.65
CA GLU A 606 -14.69 16.95 22.27
C GLU A 606 -13.17 17.15 22.19
N LEU A 607 -12.56 17.82 23.17
CA LEU A 607 -11.10 17.97 23.28
C LEU A 607 -10.42 16.63 23.56
N ALA A 608 -10.95 15.80 24.44
CA ALA A 608 -10.43 14.47 24.75
C ALA A 608 -10.59 13.47 23.60
N ALA A 609 -11.69 13.54 22.84
CA ALA A 609 -11.90 12.76 21.62
C ALA A 609 -10.90 13.19 20.53
N SER A 610 -10.65 14.49 20.38
CA SER A 610 -9.62 14.99 19.45
C SER A 610 -8.18 14.61 19.89
N ALA A 611 -7.92 14.56 21.20
CA ALA A 611 -6.63 14.17 21.76
C ALA A 611 -6.37 12.65 21.72
N ASN A 612 -7.43 11.82 21.77
CA ASN A 612 -7.31 10.38 21.60
C ASN A 612 -7.06 9.98 20.13
N ASP A 613 -7.57 10.75 19.17
CA ASP A 613 -7.20 10.59 17.75
C ASP A 613 -5.74 11.00 17.50
N GLU A 614 -5.18 11.97 18.23
CA GLU A 614 -3.74 12.30 18.20
C GLU A 614 -2.87 11.24 18.90
N LYS A 615 -3.32 10.64 20.01
CA LYS A 615 -2.58 9.56 20.70
C LYS A 615 -2.58 8.23 19.96
N LEU A 616 -3.54 7.98 19.06
CA LEU A 616 -3.47 6.85 18.12
C LEU A 616 -2.54 7.13 16.92
N ALA A 617 -2.32 8.40 16.59
CA ALA A 617 -1.43 8.83 15.49
C ALA A 617 0.04 8.92 15.89
N VAL A 618 0.35 9.09 17.19
CA VAL A 618 1.72 9.05 17.73
C VAL A 618 1.85 7.82 18.62
N GLY A 619 2.42 6.74 18.07
CA GLY A 619 2.75 5.54 18.84
C GLY A 619 3.78 5.86 19.93
N GLU A 620 3.32 6.11 21.16
CA GLU A 620 4.19 6.16 22.34
C GLU A 620 4.72 4.75 22.63
N VAL A 621 5.95 4.49 22.18
CA VAL A 621 6.81 3.45 22.74
C VAL A 621 7.18 3.90 24.15
N LYS A 622 6.60 3.26 25.18
CA LYS A 622 7.10 3.42 26.55
C LYS A 622 8.57 2.96 26.60
N PRO A 623 9.52 3.79 27.07
CA PRO A 623 10.88 3.34 27.28
C PRO A 623 10.89 2.33 28.43
N VAL A 624 11.38 1.12 28.15
CA VAL A 624 11.70 0.13 29.19
C VAL A 624 12.90 0.66 29.95
N THR A 625 12.67 1.12 31.18
CA THR A 625 13.73 1.51 32.11
C THR A 625 14.58 0.30 32.46
N THR A 626 15.85 0.34 32.04
CA THR A 626 16.92 -0.51 32.56
C THR A 626 17.23 -0.12 34.00
N GLY A 627 16.82 -0.94 34.95
CA GLY A 627 17.29 -0.90 36.33
C GLY A 627 18.03 -2.20 36.63
N GLY A 628 19.34 -2.11 36.84
CA GLY A 628 20.19 -3.24 37.23
C GLY A 628 20.16 -3.51 38.74
N GLY A 629 20.51 -4.75 39.10
CA GLY A 629 21.05 -5.13 40.40
C GLY A 629 20.08 -5.87 41.32
N GLY A 630 20.32 -7.18 41.50
CA GLY A 630 19.65 -7.99 42.53
C GLY A 630 19.88 -9.48 42.34
N THR A 631 21.01 -9.97 42.80
CA THR A 631 21.33 -11.40 42.99
C THR A 631 20.36 -12.04 43.98
N GLU A 632 19.76 -13.18 43.62
CA GLU A 632 19.48 -14.30 44.53
C GLU A 632 18.95 -15.50 43.72
N GLY A 633 19.60 -16.65 43.88
CA GLY A 633 19.28 -17.86 43.15
C GLY A 633 18.32 -18.77 43.90
N VAL A 634 17.47 -19.50 43.18
CA VAL A 634 16.87 -20.76 43.64
C VAL A 634 16.68 -21.69 42.43
N SER A 635 16.84 -22.97 42.73
CA SER A 635 17.03 -24.15 41.90
C SER A 635 15.87 -24.58 40.99
N THR A 636 16.28 -25.30 39.95
CA THR A 636 15.63 -26.41 39.21
C THR A 636 14.28 -26.91 39.72
N ASP A 637 13.33 -27.10 38.78
CA ASP A 637 12.76 -28.43 38.49
C ASP A 637 11.90 -28.41 37.21
N ILE A 638 12.27 -29.27 36.25
CA ILE A 638 11.54 -29.59 35.02
C ILE A 638 11.17 -31.07 35.10
N PRO A 639 9.90 -31.47 34.93
CA PRO A 639 9.58 -32.86 34.62
C PRO A 639 9.53 -33.05 33.10
N GLN A 640 10.44 -33.91 32.61
CA GLN A 640 10.29 -34.61 31.33
C GLN A 640 9.22 -35.69 31.43
N ALA A 641 8.34 -35.77 30.43
CA ALA A 641 7.66 -36.98 29.96
C ALA A 641 6.96 -36.62 28.64
N GLY A 642 6.95 -37.40 27.57
CA GLY A 642 7.48 -38.73 27.28
C GLY A 642 6.94 -39.09 25.89
N SER A 643 7.82 -39.55 25.01
CA SER A 643 7.48 -40.11 23.69
C SER A 643 6.67 -41.40 23.86
N LYS A 644 5.58 -41.53 23.10
CA LYS A 644 5.04 -42.84 22.75
C LYS A 644 4.71 -42.88 21.27
N ASP A 645 5.48 -43.74 20.60
CA ASP A 645 5.10 -44.45 19.39
C ASP A 645 3.77 -45.19 19.61
N GLU A 646 2.92 -45.20 18.60
CA GLU A 646 2.02 -46.33 18.35
C GLU A 646 1.70 -46.42 16.85
N SER A 647 2.45 -47.29 16.19
CA SER A 647 2.04 -47.98 14.97
C SER A 647 1.09 -49.12 15.34
N THR A 648 -0.05 -49.26 14.67
CA THR A 648 -0.53 -50.48 13.97
C THR A 648 -2.03 -50.40 13.69
N GLY A 649 -2.43 -50.85 12.50
CA GLY A 649 -3.80 -50.98 12.03
C GLY A 649 -3.91 -50.79 10.53
#